data_AF-A0A8K0ET01-F1
#
_entry.id   AF-A0A8K0ET01-F1
#
_cell.length_a   1.000
_cell.length_b   1.000
_cell.length_c   1.000
_cell.angle_alpha   90.00
_cell.angle_beta   90.00
_cell.angle_gamma   90.00
#
_symmetry.space_group_name_H-M   'P 1'
#
loop_
_entity.id
_entity.type
_entity.pdbx_description
1 polymer ?
#
loop_
_entity_poly.entity_id
_entity_poly.type
_entity_poly.pdbx_seq_one_letter_code
_entity_poly.pdbx_strand_id
1 'polypeptide(L)'
;MPSGHVTTLACALSQNMLQLKDHFSVELRMPAELILITLNGKKIPDSTTLGELGVGPNATIQLEISSADPVNTPIKSIRPKPEYVMPDILTVRVPQDDGKLQDVVVEIERPTRRKPYLGGYRHKLSGVEYHHASAQTMGRTTSVSDVQKFCRDTQTVFQKNRVQQTTNHTSTQMTKVGCYVSNMQDKLLLPGQYQSAEEYHKIRLEAVIVLQAYFRRWQAKNIVQRLREDKARHLEWERQEEIRKKREKEQRIRKEFERRMNPKTKEDFDLLYAALEKWRQEELAFIDENYSGAERKARLCALLDQETQLISAIDRHKIDAAKENKEKSIQHFLDQAAGPKKWRAFDGKVTEMDTPYTQRARELRDIYNSINMKYLTQDERLDVLLTLKHTVKEHNCKLTQEIIELIDREADLLMRGVKDSNMEGLRKRISTLFLQYIKTPTFNAEAARLLKVPQDPMSLRKNIYFCPSCGNYKPSMEFPMSSNTRLVGKCRKCQKLDNDARQRQDFSIYRTMLKQLRRSEEAYGDESRIAFLLQEADLQYLVENVWNSQSILSAWDDLYDLVLVRWDKTEEWSPWNCILLTKEEASAHKVLDDLEEQYGPVFIHKAQHKHTLARNYFARLPGMAQYMREKLAASKQKGPSVMGHRMAQTTA
;
A
#
# COMPACT_ATOMS: atom_id res chain seq x y z
N MET A 1 38.43 -52.48 73.83
CA MET A 1 37.37 -51.66 73.19
C MET A 1 38.05 -50.73 72.19
N PRO A 2 38.26 -51.15 70.92
CA PRO A 2 39.04 -50.35 69.98
C PRO A 2 38.21 -49.20 69.37
N SER A 3 38.77 -47.99 69.45
CA SER A 3 38.55 -46.76 68.64
C SER A 3 37.16 -46.47 68.04
N GLY A 4 36.40 -45.58 68.71
CA GLY A 4 35.10 -45.06 68.29
C GLY A 4 35.12 -44.04 67.15
N HIS A 5 35.57 -44.45 65.96
CA HIS A 5 35.35 -43.68 64.73
C HIS A 5 34.21 -44.31 63.93
N VAL A 6 33.11 -43.57 63.74
CA VAL A 6 31.97 -43.99 62.94
C VAL A 6 32.00 -43.19 61.64
N THR A 7 32.02 -43.87 60.50
CA THR A 7 31.93 -43.26 59.17
C THR A 7 30.63 -43.70 58.52
N THR A 8 29.83 -42.75 58.03
CA THR A 8 28.58 -43.04 57.30
C THR A 8 28.83 -42.96 55.80
N LEU A 9 28.52 -44.03 55.08
CA LEU A 9 28.65 -44.13 53.62
C LEU A 9 27.30 -44.53 53.02
N ALA A 10 26.82 -43.77 52.04
CA ALA A 10 25.65 -44.17 51.27
C ALA A 10 26.06 -45.24 50.24
N CYS A 11 25.45 -46.41 50.33
CA CYS A 11 25.76 -47.57 49.49
C CYS A 11 24.50 -48.05 48.76
N ALA A 12 24.67 -48.62 47.57
CA ALA A 12 23.57 -49.27 46.88
C ALA A 12 23.37 -50.69 47.44
N LEU A 13 22.12 -51.14 47.56
CA LEU A 13 21.78 -52.48 48.09
C LEU A 13 22.42 -53.64 47.30
N SER A 14 22.74 -53.41 46.02
CA SER A 14 23.39 -54.37 45.14
C SER A 14 24.92 -54.45 45.27
N GLN A 15 25.55 -53.62 46.12
CA GLN A 15 27.00 -53.65 46.30
C GLN A 15 27.43 -54.85 47.16
N ASN A 16 28.50 -55.52 46.71
CA ASN A 16 29.08 -56.68 47.40
C ASN A 16 30.10 -56.24 48.45
N MET A 17 30.34 -57.09 49.46
CA MET A 17 31.35 -56.82 50.50
C MET A 17 32.76 -56.63 49.93
N LEU A 18 33.12 -57.32 48.83
CA LEU A 18 34.40 -57.11 48.15
C LEU A 18 34.57 -55.66 47.66
N GLN A 19 33.52 -55.08 47.07
CA GLN A 19 33.56 -53.70 46.56
C GLN A 19 33.68 -52.69 47.71
N LEU A 20 33.07 -52.98 48.86
CA LEU A 20 33.23 -52.20 50.08
C LEU A 20 34.65 -52.31 50.64
N LYS A 21 35.25 -53.51 50.65
CA LYS A 21 36.65 -53.70 51.04
C LYS A 21 37.59 -52.95 50.12
N ASP A 22 37.36 -52.97 48.81
CA ASP A 22 38.15 -52.21 47.85
C ASP A 22 38.04 -50.70 48.09
N HIS A 23 36.84 -50.19 48.37
CA HIS A 23 36.64 -48.78 48.73
C HIS A 23 37.46 -48.40 49.99
N PHE A 24 37.35 -49.21 51.06
CA PHE A 24 38.12 -48.97 52.28
C PHE A 24 39.61 -49.24 52.12
N SER A 25 40.03 -50.08 51.18
CA SER A 25 41.44 -50.33 50.88
C SER A 25 42.15 -49.04 50.44
N VAL A 26 41.46 -48.23 49.62
CA VAL A 26 41.95 -46.93 49.16
C VAL A 26 41.93 -45.91 50.28
N GLU A 27 40.85 -45.87 51.06
CA GLU A 27 40.67 -44.88 52.13
C GLU A 27 41.62 -45.10 53.31
N LEU A 28 41.77 -46.35 53.75
CA LEU A 28 42.66 -46.76 54.84
C LEU A 28 44.11 -47.00 54.39
N ARG A 29 44.35 -47.02 53.06
CA ARG A 29 45.64 -47.37 52.43
C ARG A 29 46.18 -48.72 52.92
N MET A 30 45.30 -49.73 52.97
CA MET A 30 45.65 -51.10 53.34
C MET A 30 45.09 -52.08 52.31
N PRO A 31 45.78 -53.21 52.03
CA PRO A 31 45.28 -54.21 51.08
C PRO A 31 43.89 -54.73 51.48
N ALA A 32 42.98 -54.87 50.50
CA ALA A 32 41.61 -55.33 50.72
C ALA A 32 41.55 -56.73 51.39
N GLU A 33 42.55 -57.58 51.13
CA GLU A 33 42.68 -58.92 51.73
C GLU A 33 42.86 -58.91 53.26
N LEU A 34 43.47 -57.84 53.79
CA LEU A 34 43.73 -57.67 55.21
C LEU A 34 42.56 -57.00 55.95
N ILE A 35 41.53 -56.56 55.22
CA ILE A 35 40.32 -55.93 55.79
C ILE A 35 39.30 -57.02 56.11
N LEU A 36 38.92 -57.12 57.39
CA LEU A 36 37.84 -57.98 57.87
C LEU A 36 36.62 -57.13 58.21
N ILE A 37 35.50 -57.44 57.55
CA ILE A 37 34.19 -56.85 57.86
C ILE A 37 33.39 -57.88 58.65
N THR A 38 32.95 -57.49 59.84
CA THR A 38 32.17 -58.31 60.76
C THR A 38 30.85 -57.65 61.10
N LEU A 39 29.78 -58.44 61.15
CA LEU A 39 28.46 -58.02 61.64
C LEU A 39 28.16 -58.83 62.90
N ASN A 40 27.96 -58.15 64.03
CA ASN A 40 27.72 -58.78 65.35
C ASN A 40 28.74 -59.88 65.68
N GLY A 41 30.02 -59.64 65.37
CA GLY A 41 31.12 -60.57 65.62
C GLY A 41 31.28 -61.74 64.63
N LYS A 42 30.41 -61.88 63.62
CA LYS A 42 30.56 -62.92 62.56
C LYS A 42 31.21 -62.33 61.31
N LYS A 43 32.20 -63.05 60.75
CA LYS A 43 32.85 -62.69 59.48
C LYS A 43 31.88 -62.90 58.30
N ILE A 44 31.74 -61.86 57.48
CA ILE A 44 30.88 -61.89 56.30
C ILE A 44 31.71 -62.32 55.06
N PRO A 45 31.21 -63.20 54.17
CA PRO A 45 31.89 -63.57 52.93
C PRO A 45 31.93 -62.42 51.93
N ASP A 46 32.94 -62.38 51.06
CA ASP A 46 33.15 -61.26 50.14
C ASP A 46 32.08 -61.15 49.04
N SER A 47 31.37 -62.23 48.76
CA SER A 47 30.33 -62.32 47.72
C SER A 47 28.95 -61.86 48.15
N THR A 48 28.68 -61.68 49.45
CA THR A 48 27.34 -61.28 49.92
C THR A 48 27.06 -59.81 49.61
N THR A 49 25.84 -59.53 49.17
CA THR A 49 25.35 -58.16 48.94
C THR A 49 24.84 -57.53 50.23
N LEU A 50 24.80 -56.20 50.30
CA LEU A 50 24.18 -55.48 51.43
C LEU A 50 22.68 -55.83 51.61
N GLY A 51 21.97 -56.13 50.52
CA GLY A 51 20.57 -56.56 50.57
C GLY A 51 20.37 -57.92 51.26
N GLU A 52 21.30 -58.86 51.08
CA GLU A 52 21.25 -60.20 51.71
C GLU A 52 21.49 -60.16 53.23
N LEU A 53 22.05 -59.06 53.75
CA LEU A 53 22.19 -58.82 55.19
C LEU A 53 20.89 -58.33 55.85
N GLY A 54 19.78 -58.28 55.11
CA GLY A 54 18.45 -57.92 55.61
C GLY A 54 18.14 -56.42 55.64
N VAL A 55 18.87 -55.60 54.88
CA VAL A 55 18.74 -54.13 54.86
C VAL A 55 17.77 -53.71 53.75
N GLY A 56 16.70 -52.99 54.10
CA GLY A 56 15.77 -52.38 53.14
C GLY A 56 16.26 -51.03 52.58
N PRO A 57 15.61 -50.48 51.54
CA PRO A 57 15.95 -49.15 51.02
C PRO A 57 15.76 -48.08 52.11
N ASN A 58 16.75 -47.21 52.29
CA ASN A 58 16.85 -46.17 53.33
C ASN A 58 17.00 -46.67 54.78
N ALA A 59 17.29 -47.96 55.00
CA ALA A 59 17.66 -48.49 56.32
C ALA A 59 19.17 -48.35 56.58
N THR A 60 19.56 -48.25 57.85
CA THR A 60 20.96 -48.15 58.27
C THR A 60 21.43 -49.48 58.86
N ILE A 61 22.64 -49.92 58.49
CA ILE A 61 23.31 -51.10 59.08
C ILE A 61 24.67 -50.69 59.64
N GLN A 62 25.04 -51.26 60.78
CA GLN A 62 26.35 -51.05 61.40
C GLN A 62 27.24 -52.26 61.13
N LEU A 63 28.38 -52.00 60.48
CA LEU A 63 29.40 -53.00 60.18
C LEU A 63 30.68 -52.62 60.91
N GLU A 64 31.32 -53.60 61.54
CA GLU A 64 32.60 -53.41 62.22
C GLU A 64 33.74 -53.80 61.29
N ILE A 65 34.76 -52.94 61.20
CA ILE A 65 35.93 -53.17 60.35
C ILE A 65 37.14 -53.41 61.25
N SER A 66 37.83 -54.52 61.02
CA SER A 66 39.05 -54.90 61.74
C SER A 66 40.15 -55.33 60.76
N SER A 67 41.41 -55.28 61.20
CA SER A 67 42.55 -55.79 60.41
C SER A 67 42.79 -57.26 60.74
N ALA A 68 43.03 -58.09 59.72
CA ALA A 68 43.41 -59.50 59.87
C ALA A 68 44.79 -59.68 60.50
N ASP A 69 45.68 -58.70 60.34
CA ASP A 69 46.99 -58.65 60.99
C ASP A 69 47.16 -57.30 61.71
N PRO A 70 46.63 -57.19 62.94
CA PRO A 70 46.65 -55.95 63.71
C PRO A 70 48.04 -55.57 64.23
N VAL A 71 49.02 -56.50 64.20
CA VAL A 71 50.38 -56.25 64.72
C VAL A 71 51.23 -55.55 63.67
N ASN A 72 51.23 -56.06 62.43
CA ASN A 72 52.04 -55.48 61.35
C ASN A 72 51.31 -54.37 60.58
N THR A 73 49.98 -54.45 60.50
CA THR A 73 49.15 -53.50 59.73
C THR A 73 47.94 -53.03 60.54
N PRO A 74 48.14 -52.21 61.59
CA PRO A 74 47.03 -51.62 62.33
C PRO A 74 46.28 -50.60 61.47
N ILE A 75 44.95 -50.55 61.62
CA ILE A 75 44.11 -49.53 60.96
C ILE A 75 44.51 -48.16 61.52
N LYS A 76 45.03 -47.29 60.65
CA LYS A 76 45.41 -45.92 61.01
C LYS A 76 44.17 -45.02 61.03
N SER A 77 44.05 -44.14 62.02
CA SER A 77 42.95 -43.18 62.11
C SER A 77 42.89 -42.25 60.88
N ILE A 78 41.74 -42.20 60.20
CA ILE A 78 41.49 -41.28 59.09
C ILE A 78 41.56 -39.83 59.61
N ARG A 79 42.20 -38.93 58.87
CA ARG A 79 42.32 -37.50 59.26
C ARG A 79 40.92 -36.86 59.40
N PRO A 80 40.67 -36.01 60.42
CA PRO A 80 39.39 -35.32 60.54
C PRO A 80 39.21 -34.34 59.37
N LYS A 81 38.07 -34.43 58.67
CA LYS A 81 37.63 -33.44 57.66
C LYS A 81 37.21 -32.13 58.36
N PRO A 82 37.27 -30.97 57.68
CA PRO A 82 36.97 -29.66 58.28
C PRO A 82 35.59 -29.61 58.97
N GLU A 83 35.50 -28.78 60.02
CA GLU A 83 34.42 -28.67 61.04
C GLU A 83 32.97 -28.52 60.53
N TYR A 84 32.74 -28.35 59.22
CA TYR A 84 31.40 -28.35 58.66
C TYR A 84 31.39 -28.89 57.22
N VAL A 85 30.72 -30.02 57.03
CA VAL A 85 30.33 -30.54 55.70
C VAL A 85 28.83 -30.34 55.60
N MET A 86 28.38 -29.48 54.68
CA MET A 86 26.96 -29.26 54.44
C MET A 86 26.32 -30.59 54.01
N PRO A 87 25.27 -31.10 54.67
CA PRO A 87 24.67 -32.38 54.32
C PRO A 87 24.04 -32.30 52.92
N ASP A 88 24.06 -33.40 52.17
CA ASP A 88 23.48 -33.46 50.81
C ASP A 88 21.94 -33.43 50.83
N ILE A 89 21.35 -33.61 52.01
CA ILE A 89 19.92 -33.54 52.27
C ILE A 89 19.70 -32.59 53.45
N LEU A 90 18.87 -31.56 53.26
CA LEU A 90 18.52 -30.59 54.28
C LEU A 90 16.99 -30.57 54.45
N THR A 91 16.48 -30.87 55.64
CA THR A 91 15.06 -30.70 55.95
C THR A 91 14.79 -29.24 56.33
N VAL A 92 14.07 -28.52 55.47
CA VAL A 92 13.75 -27.10 55.66
C VAL A 92 12.27 -26.97 56.02
N ARG A 93 11.98 -26.25 57.11
CA ARG A 93 10.61 -25.89 57.48
C ARG A 93 10.12 -24.76 56.60
N VAL A 94 9.16 -25.04 55.74
CA VAL A 94 8.54 -24.05 54.86
C VAL A 94 7.10 -23.81 55.32
N PRO A 95 6.67 -22.56 55.54
CA PRO A 95 5.27 -22.24 55.80
C PRO A 95 4.45 -22.40 54.51
N GLN A 96 3.35 -23.15 54.57
CA GLN A 96 2.33 -23.15 53.52
C GLN A 96 1.35 -21.97 53.68
N ASP A 97 0.58 -21.68 52.64
CA ASP A 97 -0.41 -20.59 52.59
C ASP A 97 -1.47 -20.68 53.72
N ASP A 98 -1.70 -21.89 54.26
CA ASP A 98 -2.62 -22.14 55.39
C ASP A 98 -1.96 -21.98 56.79
N GLY A 99 -0.72 -21.49 56.85
CA GLY A 99 -0.01 -21.22 58.11
C GLY A 99 0.57 -22.44 58.85
N LYS A 100 0.40 -23.65 58.30
CA LYS A 100 1.05 -24.87 58.82
C LYS A 100 2.47 -24.99 58.29
N LEU A 101 3.41 -25.37 59.17
CA LEU A 101 4.81 -25.61 58.81
C LEU A 101 4.95 -27.03 58.23
N GLN A 102 5.49 -27.13 57.03
CA GLN A 102 5.81 -28.41 56.38
C GLN A 102 7.33 -28.60 56.36
N ASP A 103 7.81 -29.73 56.86
CA ASP A 103 9.20 -30.14 56.69
C ASP A 103 9.39 -30.64 55.25
N VAL A 104 10.11 -29.87 54.44
CA VAL A 104 10.44 -30.22 53.05
C VAL A 104 11.88 -30.72 53.02
N VAL A 105 12.06 -31.94 52.53
CA VAL A 105 13.39 -32.52 52.29
C VAL A 105 13.95 -31.90 51.01
N VAL A 106 15.01 -31.12 51.14
CA VAL A 106 15.70 -30.47 50.01
C VAL A 106 16.99 -31.21 49.73
N GLU A 107 17.09 -31.78 48.52
CA GLU A 107 18.34 -32.34 48.01
C GLU A 107 19.24 -31.21 47.49
N ILE A 108 20.48 -31.18 47.94
CA ILE A 108 21.47 -30.17 47.53
C ILE A 108 22.29 -30.75 46.39
N GLU A 109 21.95 -30.37 45.16
CA GLU A 109 22.77 -30.70 44.00
C GLU A 109 24.04 -29.84 43.95
N ARG A 110 25.20 -30.50 43.88
CA ARG A 110 26.50 -29.83 43.70
C ARG A 110 26.93 -29.93 42.25
N PRO A 111 26.69 -28.91 41.42
CA PRO A 111 27.15 -28.94 40.04
C PRO A 111 28.69 -28.94 40.01
N THR A 112 29.27 -29.94 39.35
CA THR A 112 30.72 -30.04 39.10
C THR A 112 31.21 -29.03 38.06
N ARG A 113 30.30 -28.30 37.42
CA ARG A 113 30.60 -27.33 36.35
C ARG A 113 30.90 -25.96 36.92
N ARG A 114 32.00 -25.37 36.47
CA ARG A 114 32.38 -23.98 36.80
C ARG A 114 31.40 -23.01 36.12
N LYS A 115 30.84 -22.09 36.91
CA LYS A 115 29.88 -21.08 36.44
C LYS A 115 30.52 -20.14 35.40
N PRO A 116 29.88 -19.91 34.23
CA PRO A 116 30.38 -18.96 33.24
C PRO A 116 30.22 -17.50 33.73
N TYR A 117 31.18 -16.65 33.39
CA TYR A 117 31.13 -15.22 33.73
C TYR A 117 30.20 -14.47 32.79
N LEU A 118 28.97 -14.22 33.24
CA LEU A 118 27.91 -13.53 32.47
C LEU A 118 27.78 -12.04 32.82
N GLY A 119 28.85 -11.44 33.36
CA GLY A 119 28.89 -10.04 33.80
C GLY A 119 29.11 -9.89 35.30
N GLY A 120 29.73 -8.78 35.68
CA GLY A 120 30.16 -8.52 37.05
C GLY A 120 31.40 -7.62 37.14
N TYR A 121 32.06 -7.68 38.30
CA TYR A 121 33.37 -7.04 38.53
C TYR A 121 34.42 -8.08 38.86
N ARG A 122 35.64 -7.93 38.34
CA ARG A 122 36.80 -8.76 38.70
C ARG A 122 37.81 -7.95 39.48
N HIS A 123 38.14 -8.40 40.68
CA HIS A 123 39.19 -7.78 41.49
C HIS A 123 40.56 -8.14 40.92
N LYS A 124 41.38 -7.13 40.54
CA LYS A 124 42.63 -7.34 39.80
C LYS A 124 43.70 -8.12 40.57
N LEU A 125 43.80 -7.91 41.88
CA LEU A 125 44.87 -8.49 42.72
C LEU A 125 44.52 -9.90 43.21
N SER A 126 43.31 -10.09 43.74
CA SER A 126 42.88 -11.41 44.25
C SER A 126 42.29 -12.31 43.17
N GLY A 127 41.99 -11.77 41.99
CA GLY A 127 41.35 -12.49 40.89
C GLY A 127 39.89 -12.85 41.14
N VAL A 128 39.31 -12.47 42.28
CA VAL A 128 37.94 -12.82 42.67
C VAL A 128 36.93 -12.13 41.76
N GLU A 129 35.96 -12.91 41.27
CA GLU A 129 34.90 -12.46 40.37
C GLU A 129 33.59 -12.26 41.16
N TYR A 130 33.03 -11.06 41.08
CA TYR A 130 31.73 -10.70 41.66
C TYR A 130 30.69 -10.69 40.56
N HIS A 131 29.80 -11.69 40.53
CA HIS A 131 28.76 -11.81 39.51
C HIS A 131 27.50 -11.01 39.85
N HIS A 132 26.81 -10.48 38.84
CA HIS A 132 25.50 -9.84 39.02
C HIS A 132 24.44 -10.81 39.59
N ALA A 133 23.49 -10.28 40.36
CA ALA A 133 22.43 -11.05 41.03
C ALA A 133 21.60 -11.92 40.06
N SER A 134 21.31 -11.39 38.86
CA SER A 134 20.59 -12.11 37.80
C SER A 134 21.29 -13.36 37.29
N ALA A 135 22.62 -13.46 37.47
CA ALA A 135 23.39 -14.64 37.11
C ALA A 135 23.43 -15.67 38.25
N GLN A 136 22.96 -15.36 39.47
CA GLN A 136 23.12 -16.22 40.65
C GLN A 136 21.99 -17.23 40.85
N THR A 137 20.78 -16.93 40.36
CA THR A 137 19.63 -17.84 40.44
C THR A 137 19.20 -18.29 39.05
N MET A 138 18.91 -19.58 38.88
CA MET A 138 18.21 -20.06 37.69
C MET A 138 16.81 -19.42 37.67
N GLY A 139 16.46 -18.72 36.59
CA GLY A 139 15.11 -18.17 36.42
C GLY A 139 14.07 -19.29 36.39
N ARG A 140 12.82 -19.00 36.78
CA ARG A 140 11.70 -19.95 36.65
C ARG A 140 11.66 -20.48 35.21
N THR A 141 11.78 -21.79 35.05
CA THR A 141 11.56 -22.48 33.78
C THR A 141 10.11 -22.28 33.37
N THR A 142 9.89 -21.45 32.35
CA THR A 142 8.59 -21.33 31.69
C THR A 142 8.30 -22.63 30.94
N SER A 143 7.04 -23.10 31.03
CA SER A 143 6.56 -24.25 30.25
C SER A 143 6.85 -24.03 28.77
N VAL A 144 7.61 -24.94 28.15
CA VAL A 144 7.96 -24.87 26.74
C VAL A 144 6.66 -24.93 25.94
N SER A 145 6.36 -23.86 25.20
CA SER A 145 5.19 -23.81 24.33
C SER A 145 5.52 -24.58 23.03
N ASP A 146 4.64 -25.49 22.59
CA ASP A 146 4.79 -26.26 21.34
C ASP A 146 4.81 -25.39 20.06
N VAL A 147 4.53 -24.09 20.18
CA VAL A 147 4.64 -23.14 19.08
C VAL A 147 6.09 -22.69 18.91
N GLN A 148 6.69 -23.00 17.75
CA GLN A 148 7.98 -22.42 17.34
C GLN A 148 7.86 -20.89 17.25
N LYS A 149 8.52 -20.18 18.17
CA LYS A 149 8.60 -18.72 18.18
C LYS A 149 9.94 -18.29 17.60
N PHE A 150 9.93 -17.72 16.41
CA PHE A 150 11.10 -17.11 15.80
C PHE A 150 11.15 -15.63 16.18
N CYS A 151 12.18 -15.24 16.93
CA CYS A 151 12.53 -13.84 17.17
C CYS A 151 13.86 -13.57 16.47
N ARG A 152 13.86 -12.61 15.54
CA ARG A 152 15.07 -12.15 14.80
C ARG A 152 15.54 -10.78 15.28
N ASP A 153 14.79 -10.15 16.19
CA ASP A 153 15.03 -8.77 16.57
C ASP A 153 16.29 -8.68 17.42
N THR A 154 17.28 -7.98 16.86
CA THR A 154 18.51 -7.61 17.56
C THR A 154 18.56 -6.10 17.65
N GLN A 155 18.70 -5.57 18.85
CA GLN A 155 18.85 -4.14 19.04
C GLN A 155 20.28 -3.74 18.62
N THR A 156 20.41 -3.07 17.48
CA THR A 156 21.71 -2.53 17.03
C THR A 156 22.05 -1.31 17.88
N VAL A 157 22.94 -1.48 18.86
CA VAL A 157 23.40 -0.40 19.75
C VAL A 157 24.82 0.03 19.38
N PHE A 158 25.06 1.34 19.39
CA PHE A 158 26.41 1.90 19.28
C PHE A 158 27.17 1.72 20.60
N GLN A 159 28.02 0.70 20.68
CA GLN A 159 28.89 0.47 21.84
C GLN A 159 30.14 1.36 21.76
N LYS A 160 30.50 2.02 22.87
CA LYS A 160 31.74 2.80 23.00
C LYS A 160 32.51 2.32 24.22
N ASN A 161 33.78 1.97 24.04
CA ASN A 161 34.66 1.59 25.14
C ASN A 161 35.11 2.85 25.89
N ARG A 162 34.91 2.86 27.22
CA ARG A 162 35.42 3.89 28.11
C ARG A 162 36.43 3.26 29.07
N VAL A 163 37.63 3.83 29.12
CA VAL A 163 38.69 3.38 30.02
C VAL A 163 38.67 4.23 31.28
N GLN A 164 38.79 3.60 32.45
CA GLN A 164 38.94 4.25 33.75
C GLN A 164 40.29 3.86 34.35
N GLN A 165 41.06 4.87 34.79
CA GLN A 165 42.36 4.68 35.45
C GLN A 165 42.22 5.00 36.95
N THR A 166 42.74 4.12 37.80
CA THR A 166 42.82 4.33 39.26
C THR A 166 44.05 5.16 39.61
N THR A 167 44.04 5.82 40.77
CA THR A 167 45.21 6.56 41.29
C THR A 167 46.36 5.59 41.56
N ASN A 168 47.55 5.90 41.03
CA ASN A 168 48.79 5.22 41.39
C ASN A 168 49.53 6.07 42.41
N HIS A 169 49.92 5.47 43.54
CA HIS A 169 50.74 6.12 44.55
C HIS A 169 52.20 5.74 44.33
N THR A 170 53.08 6.75 44.36
CA THR A 170 54.53 6.58 44.38
C THR A 170 55.09 7.31 45.60
N SER A 171 56.05 6.69 46.29
CA SER A 171 56.72 7.27 47.45
C SER A 171 58.22 7.28 47.20
N THR A 172 58.88 8.39 47.53
CA THR A 172 60.34 8.53 47.45
C THR A 172 60.91 8.71 48.85
N GLN A 173 62.02 8.01 49.14
CA GLN A 173 62.74 8.11 50.42
C GLN A 173 64.13 8.67 50.15
N MET A 174 64.49 9.77 50.83
CA MET A 174 65.82 10.38 50.70
C MET A 174 66.87 9.57 51.46
N THR A 175 68.07 9.43 50.89
CA THR A 175 69.20 8.81 51.56
C THR A 175 69.75 9.74 52.65
N LYS A 176 69.71 9.30 53.91
CA LYS A 176 70.28 10.01 55.07
C LYS A 176 71.11 9.04 55.89
N VAL A 177 72.17 9.53 56.54
CA VAL A 177 72.98 8.74 57.47
C VAL A 177 72.06 8.11 58.54
N GLY A 178 72.04 6.77 58.61
CA GLY A 178 71.15 5.98 59.47
C GLY A 178 69.87 5.44 58.81
N CYS A 179 69.57 5.81 57.55
CA CYS A 179 68.42 5.30 56.79
C CYS A 179 68.91 4.65 55.49
N TYR A 180 68.80 3.32 55.39
CA TYR A 180 69.22 2.57 54.22
C TYR A 180 68.10 2.51 53.16
N VAL A 181 68.40 2.92 51.93
CA VAL A 181 67.54 2.80 50.76
C VAL A 181 68.33 2.10 49.67
N SER A 182 67.73 1.11 48.99
CA SER A 182 68.42 0.31 47.97
C SER A 182 68.41 1.00 46.61
N ASN A 183 69.59 1.28 46.06
CA ASN A 183 69.73 1.96 44.76
C ASN A 183 69.85 0.99 43.57
N MET A 184 69.63 -0.32 43.77
CA MET A 184 69.93 -1.35 42.76
C MET A 184 69.08 -1.25 41.50
N GLN A 185 67.87 -0.70 41.60
CA GLN A 185 66.95 -0.52 40.46
C GLN A 185 66.96 0.90 39.89
N ASP A 186 67.77 1.79 40.48
CA ASP A 186 67.84 3.20 40.08
C ASP A 186 68.58 3.34 38.75
N LYS A 187 68.17 4.33 37.96
CA LYS A 187 68.77 4.64 36.66
C LYS A 187 69.35 6.05 36.69
N LEU A 188 70.63 6.16 36.36
CA LEU A 188 71.28 7.45 36.14
C LEU A 188 70.90 7.95 34.74
N LEU A 189 70.25 9.11 34.67
CA LEU A 189 69.82 9.74 33.43
C LEU A 189 70.58 11.05 33.23
N LEU A 190 71.06 11.28 31.99
CA LEU A 190 71.60 12.57 31.59
C LEU A 190 70.43 13.48 31.18
N PRO A 191 70.36 14.73 31.66
CA PRO A 191 69.29 15.64 31.27
C PRO A 191 69.41 15.99 29.78
N GLY A 192 68.30 15.85 29.05
CA GLY A 192 68.18 16.33 27.68
C GLY A 192 67.92 17.84 27.62
N GLN A 193 67.68 18.37 26.42
CA GLN A 193 67.23 19.75 26.25
C GLN A 193 65.86 19.94 26.92
N TYR A 194 65.77 20.92 27.82
CA TYR A 194 64.53 21.29 28.47
C TYR A 194 63.78 22.28 27.58
N GLN A 195 62.55 21.94 27.19
CA GLN A 195 61.65 22.88 26.50
C GLN A 195 60.91 23.71 27.54
N SER A 196 61.00 25.03 27.42
CA SER A 196 60.20 25.92 28.26
C SER A 196 58.71 25.80 27.89
N ALA A 197 57.82 26.15 28.83
CA ALA A 197 56.39 26.13 28.57
C ALA A 197 56.01 27.03 27.38
N GLU A 198 56.66 28.19 27.26
CA GLU A 198 56.42 29.16 26.19
C GLU A 198 56.85 28.62 24.81
N GLU A 199 58.03 28.00 24.72
CA GLU A 199 58.50 27.33 23.49
C GLU A 199 57.53 26.20 23.08
N TYR A 200 57.10 25.37 24.03
CA TYR A 200 56.14 24.30 23.77
C TYR A 200 54.79 24.83 23.28
N HIS A 201 54.28 25.90 23.91
CA HIS A 201 53.04 26.55 23.49
C HIS A 201 53.16 27.18 22.10
N LYS A 202 54.31 27.77 21.76
CA LYS A 202 54.58 28.33 20.43
C LYS A 202 54.57 27.24 19.35
N ILE A 203 55.25 26.11 19.58
CA ILE A 203 55.25 24.95 18.67
C ILE A 203 53.82 24.44 18.45
N ARG A 204 53.03 24.36 19.52
CA ARG A 204 51.61 23.95 19.42
C ARG A 204 50.78 24.96 18.63
N LEU A 205 50.98 26.26 18.84
CA LEU A 205 50.25 27.30 18.13
C LEU A 205 50.52 27.24 16.62
N GLU A 206 51.79 27.12 16.23
CA GLU A 206 52.20 26.95 14.83
C GLU A 206 51.55 25.71 14.20
N ALA A 207 51.59 24.56 14.90
CA ALA A 207 50.95 23.34 14.44
C ALA A 207 49.41 23.48 14.32
N VAL A 208 48.76 24.17 15.27
CA VAL A 208 47.32 24.41 15.26
C VAL A 208 46.93 25.31 14.08
N ILE A 209 47.69 26.36 13.79
CA ILE A 209 47.42 27.24 12.63
C ILE A 209 47.47 26.44 11.33
N VAL A 210 48.47 25.56 11.17
CA VAL A 210 48.59 24.68 10.01
C VAL A 210 47.38 23.73 9.91
N LEU A 211 47.01 23.06 11.00
CA LEU A 211 45.85 22.17 11.04
C LEU A 211 44.54 22.92 10.71
N GLN A 212 44.34 24.12 11.26
CA GLN A 212 43.17 24.94 10.97
C GLN A 212 43.13 25.38 9.50
N ALA A 213 44.26 25.74 8.90
CA ALA A 213 44.33 26.08 7.48
C ALA A 213 43.94 24.90 6.59
N TYR A 214 44.46 23.71 6.87
CA TYR A 214 44.07 22.49 6.14
C TYR A 214 42.61 22.10 6.38
N PHE A 215 42.11 22.25 7.61
CA PHE A 215 40.72 21.98 7.93
C PHE A 215 39.75 22.92 7.20
N ARG A 216 40.02 24.23 7.19
CA ARG A 216 39.24 25.22 6.42
C ARG A 216 39.25 24.88 4.93
N ARG A 217 40.41 24.50 4.38
CA ARG A 217 40.53 24.06 2.97
C ARG A 217 39.71 22.79 2.70
N TRP A 218 39.77 21.79 3.58
CA TRP A 218 39.00 20.56 3.46
C TRP A 218 37.49 20.83 3.52
N GLN A 219 37.04 21.67 4.46
CA GLN A 219 35.65 22.07 4.59
C GLN A 219 35.16 22.80 3.33
N ALA A 220 35.93 23.75 2.80
CA ALA A 220 35.61 24.44 1.55
C ALA A 220 35.51 23.47 0.36
N LYS A 221 36.43 22.50 0.26
CA LYS A 221 36.37 21.45 -0.78
C LYS A 221 35.09 20.63 -0.67
N ASN A 222 34.69 20.22 0.53
CA ASN A 222 33.45 19.45 0.73
C ASN A 222 32.20 20.25 0.38
N ILE A 223 32.16 21.55 0.72
CA ILE A 223 31.05 22.43 0.34
C ILE A 223 30.96 22.55 -1.19
N VAL A 224 32.08 22.84 -1.86
CA VAL A 224 32.13 22.93 -3.32
C VAL A 224 31.75 21.60 -3.97
N GLN A 225 32.18 20.48 -3.42
CA GLN A 225 31.82 19.15 -3.91
C GLN A 225 30.32 18.90 -3.80
N ARG A 226 29.70 19.23 -2.66
CA ARG A 226 28.24 19.14 -2.49
C ARG A 226 27.50 20.04 -3.49
N LEU A 227 27.94 21.29 -3.68
CA LEU A 227 27.34 22.19 -4.66
C LEU A 227 27.48 21.69 -6.11
N ARG A 228 28.60 21.02 -6.44
CA ARG A 228 28.78 20.37 -7.75
C ARG A 228 27.83 19.19 -7.93
N GLU A 229 27.67 18.36 -6.90
CA GLU A 229 26.72 17.25 -6.91
C GLU A 229 25.27 17.74 -7.02
N ASP A 230 24.91 18.79 -6.29
CA ASP A 230 23.60 19.44 -6.36
C ASP A 230 23.32 20.01 -7.76
N LYS A 231 24.29 20.72 -8.34
CA LYS A 231 24.20 21.24 -9.71
C LYS A 231 24.07 20.11 -10.73
N ALA A 232 24.86 19.04 -10.58
CA ALA A 232 24.79 17.88 -11.48
C ALA A 232 23.43 17.18 -11.39
N ARG A 233 22.88 17.02 -10.18
CA ARG A 233 21.52 16.49 -9.95
C ARG A 233 20.46 17.37 -10.59
N HIS A 234 20.57 18.70 -10.47
CA HIS A 234 19.63 19.63 -11.08
C HIS A 234 19.66 19.55 -12.61
N LEU A 235 20.84 19.57 -13.22
CA LEU A 235 21.00 19.47 -14.68
C LEU A 235 20.50 18.13 -15.23
N GLU A 236 20.72 17.03 -14.50
CA GLU A 236 20.19 15.72 -14.88
C GLU A 236 18.66 15.68 -14.76
N TRP A 237 18.10 16.28 -13.70
CA TRP A 237 16.66 16.41 -13.55
C TRP A 237 16.04 17.24 -14.68
N GLU A 238 16.61 18.40 -15.04
CA GLU A 238 16.16 19.22 -16.18
C GLU A 238 16.20 18.44 -17.49
N ARG A 239 17.28 17.69 -17.76
CA ARG A 239 17.40 16.85 -18.95
C ARG A 239 16.33 15.75 -18.98
N GLN A 240 16.10 15.07 -17.86
CA GLN A 240 15.06 14.04 -17.76
C GLN A 240 13.67 14.62 -17.97
N GLU A 241 13.42 15.82 -17.45
CA GLU A 241 12.14 16.51 -17.59
C GLU A 241 11.89 16.97 -19.04
N GLU A 242 12.91 17.47 -19.74
CA GLU A 242 12.82 17.75 -21.18
C GLU A 242 12.53 16.49 -21.99
N ILE A 243 13.21 15.37 -21.69
CA ILE A 243 12.95 14.08 -22.36
C ILE A 243 11.53 13.61 -22.07
N ARG A 244 11.05 13.76 -20.83
CA ARG A 244 9.67 13.43 -20.42
C ARG A 244 8.67 14.24 -21.25
N LYS A 245 8.84 15.56 -21.34
CA LYS A 245 7.99 16.45 -22.14
C LYS A 245 7.97 16.08 -23.63
N LYS A 246 9.14 15.78 -24.21
CA LYS A 246 9.26 15.31 -25.61
C LYS A 246 8.51 14.00 -25.82
N ARG A 247 8.74 12.99 -24.98
CA ARG A 247 8.05 11.69 -25.06
C ARG A 247 6.55 11.83 -24.88
N GLU A 248 6.08 12.67 -23.95
CA GLU A 248 4.65 12.94 -23.77
C GLU A 248 4.04 13.64 -24.99
N LYS A 249 4.76 14.58 -25.63
CA LYS A 249 4.33 15.21 -26.89
C LYS A 249 4.25 14.20 -28.03
N GLU A 250 5.26 13.34 -28.20
CA GLU A 250 5.28 12.29 -29.21
C GLU A 250 4.16 11.27 -29.01
N GLN A 251 3.94 10.81 -27.76
CA GLN A 251 2.84 9.90 -27.44
C GLN A 251 1.47 10.55 -27.69
N ARG A 252 1.32 11.86 -27.44
CA ARG A 252 0.09 12.61 -27.77
C ARG A 252 -0.16 12.61 -29.27
N ILE A 253 0.83 13.00 -30.07
CA ILE A 253 0.74 13.02 -31.54
C ILE A 253 0.41 11.63 -32.07
N ARG A 254 1.06 10.58 -31.53
CA ARG A 254 0.79 9.18 -31.90
C ARG A 254 -0.65 8.77 -31.59
N LYS A 255 -1.17 9.10 -30.40
CA LYS A 255 -2.56 8.82 -30.02
C LYS A 255 -3.55 9.58 -30.89
N GLU A 256 -3.28 10.85 -31.20
CA GLU A 256 -4.13 11.64 -32.08
C GLU A 256 -4.15 11.05 -33.50
N PHE A 257 -3.00 10.64 -34.01
CA PHE A 257 -2.89 9.93 -35.28
C PHE A 257 -3.69 8.63 -35.28
N GLU A 258 -3.59 7.81 -34.22
CA GLU A 258 -4.37 6.58 -34.07
C GLU A 258 -5.88 6.86 -34.03
N ARG A 259 -6.31 7.91 -33.31
CA ARG A 259 -7.72 8.35 -33.26
C ARG A 259 -8.25 8.79 -34.62
N ARG A 260 -7.42 9.42 -35.45
CA ARG A 260 -7.77 9.81 -36.83
C ARG A 260 -7.82 8.60 -37.76
N MET A 261 -6.90 7.65 -37.59
CA MET A 261 -6.83 6.46 -38.43
C MET A 261 -7.98 5.48 -38.15
N ASN A 262 -8.32 5.28 -36.87
CA ASN A 262 -9.33 4.34 -36.40
C ASN A 262 -10.33 5.04 -35.45
N PRO A 263 -11.23 5.90 -35.97
CA PRO A 263 -12.18 6.64 -35.14
C PRO A 263 -13.23 5.68 -34.53
N LYS A 264 -13.37 5.68 -33.20
CA LYS A 264 -14.34 4.81 -32.50
C LYS A 264 -15.35 5.59 -31.69
N THR A 265 -14.90 6.65 -31.05
CA THR A 265 -15.73 7.48 -30.18
C THR A 265 -16.31 8.66 -30.95
N LYS A 266 -17.37 9.27 -30.40
CA LYS A 266 -17.94 10.49 -30.97
C LYS A 266 -16.92 11.63 -31.04
N GLU A 267 -16.02 11.71 -30.06
CA GLU A 267 -14.97 12.74 -29.98
C GLU A 267 -13.92 12.52 -31.09
N ASP A 268 -13.68 11.28 -31.52
CA ASP A 268 -12.78 10.99 -32.65
C ASP A 268 -13.37 11.45 -33.98
N PHE A 269 -14.69 11.30 -34.15
CA PHE A 269 -15.39 11.83 -35.32
C PHE A 269 -15.43 13.35 -35.32
N ASP A 270 -15.61 13.99 -34.16
CA ASP A 270 -15.58 15.45 -34.05
C ASP A 270 -14.19 15.99 -34.44
N LEU A 271 -13.11 15.30 -34.05
CA LEU A 271 -11.74 15.59 -34.50
C LEU A 271 -11.57 15.47 -36.02
N LEU A 272 -12.16 14.44 -36.64
CA LEU A 272 -12.12 14.28 -38.10
C LEU A 272 -12.88 15.37 -38.83
N TYR A 273 -14.08 15.77 -38.35
CA TYR A 273 -14.82 16.88 -38.94
C TYR A 273 -14.09 18.21 -38.76
N ALA A 274 -13.43 18.45 -37.62
CA ALA A 274 -12.61 19.64 -37.41
C ALA A 274 -11.38 19.68 -38.33
N ALA A 275 -10.72 18.54 -38.54
CA ALA A 275 -9.62 18.44 -39.49
C ALA A 275 -10.08 18.66 -40.94
N LEU A 276 -11.25 18.13 -41.31
CA LEU A 276 -11.90 18.39 -42.60
C LEU A 276 -12.20 19.87 -42.79
N GLU A 277 -12.76 20.54 -41.77
CA GLU A 277 -13.08 21.96 -41.86
C GLU A 277 -11.83 22.83 -41.97
N LYS A 278 -10.77 22.50 -41.23
CA LYS A 278 -9.48 23.18 -41.36
C LYS A 278 -8.91 23.03 -42.78
N TRP A 279 -8.89 21.82 -43.32
CA TRP A 279 -8.47 21.58 -44.71
C TRP A 279 -9.33 22.36 -45.70
N ARG A 280 -10.66 22.36 -45.52
CA ARG A 280 -11.59 23.13 -46.37
C ARG A 280 -11.27 24.62 -46.33
N GLN A 281 -10.99 25.19 -45.16
CA GLN A 281 -10.64 26.61 -45.03
C GLN A 281 -9.30 26.95 -45.71
N GLU A 282 -8.29 26.07 -45.57
CA GLU A 282 -6.99 26.23 -46.23
C GLU A 282 -7.13 26.18 -47.76
N GLU A 283 -7.87 25.21 -48.29
CA GLU A 283 -8.14 25.08 -49.74
C GLU A 283 -8.99 26.23 -50.27
N LEU A 284 -10.01 26.67 -49.52
CA LEU A 284 -10.82 27.84 -49.89
C LEU A 284 -9.97 29.10 -49.98
N ALA A 285 -9.11 29.34 -48.99
CA ALA A 285 -8.19 30.47 -49.01
C ALA A 285 -7.23 30.40 -50.20
N PHE A 286 -6.66 29.22 -50.45
CA PHE A 286 -5.80 29.00 -51.61
C PHE A 286 -6.54 29.25 -52.95
N ILE A 287 -7.79 28.81 -53.07
CA ILE A 287 -8.60 29.03 -54.27
C ILE A 287 -8.93 30.51 -54.45
N ASP A 288 -9.27 31.20 -53.36
CA ASP A 288 -9.63 32.62 -53.34
C ASP A 288 -8.44 33.52 -53.69
N GLU A 289 -7.22 33.14 -53.29
CA GLU A 289 -6.00 33.87 -53.63
C GLU A 289 -5.54 33.65 -55.08
N ASN A 290 -5.67 32.43 -55.62
CA ASN A 290 -5.05 32.07 -56.89
C ASN A 290 -5.98 32.11 -58.11
N TYR A 291 -7.30 31.99 -57.93
CA TYR A 291 -8.25 31.85 -59.05
C TYR A 291 -9.36 32.89 -58.99
N SER A 292 -9.82 33.33 -60.17
CA SER A 292 -10.95 34.27 -60.29
C SER A 292 -11.95 33.83 -61.36
N GLY A 293 -13.16 34.38 -61.32
CA GLY A 293 -14.19 34.16 -62.36
C GLY A 293 -14.68 32.71 -62.48
N ALA A 294 -14.67 32.16 -63.70
CA ALA A 294 -15.21 30.84 -64.01
C ALA A 294 -14.32 29.70 -63.49
N GLU A 295 -13.00 29.85 -63.51
CA GLU A 295 -12.04 28.86 -63.01
C GLU A 295 -12.18 28.66 -61.50
N ARG A 296 -12.36 29.75 -60.75
CA ARG A 296 -12.66 29.70 -59.32
C ARG A 296 -13.92 28.87 -59.05
N LYS A 297 -15.00 29.09 -59.80
CA LYS A 297 -16.24 28.32 -59.63
C LYS A 297 -16.04 26.83 -59.90
N ALA A 298 -15.29 26.48 -60.95
CA ALA A 298 -14.96 25.09 -61.26
C ALA A 298 -14.14 24.43 -60.13
N ARG A 299 -13.15 25.15 -59.57
CA ARG A 299 -12.34 24.67 -58.44
C ARG A 299 -13.16 24.52 -57.16
N LEU A 300 -14.08 25.44 -56.87
CA LEU A 300 -15.00 25.31 -55.74
C LEU A 300 -15.94 24.12 -55.87
N CYS A 301 -16.44 23.83 -57.08
CA CYS A 301 -17.21 22.61 -57.32
C CYS A 301 -16.37 21.36 -57.07
N ALA A 302 -15.14 21.31 -57.58
CA ALA A 302 -14.23 20.18 -57.33
C ALA A 302 -13.89 20.01 -55.84
N LEU A 303 -13.70 21.11 -55.11
CA LEU A 303 -13.49 21.09 -53.66
C LEU A 303 -14.72 20.54 -52.93
N LEU A 304 -15.93 20.94 -53.32
CA LEU A 304 -17.17 20.41 -52.77
C LEU A 304 -17.32 18.91 -53.06
N ASP A 305 -16.97 18.45 -54.26
CA ASP A 305 -16.99 17.03 -54.60
C ASP A 305 -16.02 16.23 -53.71
N GLN A 306 -14.81 16.75 -53.47
CA GLN A 306 -13.86 16.13 -52.54
C GLN A 306 -14.38 16.13 -51.10
N GLU A 307 -14.97 17.24 -50.64
CA GLU A 307 -15.59 17.35 -49.31
C GLU A 307 -16.69 16.29 -49.14
N THR A 308 -17.58 16.11 -50.11
CA THR A 308 -18.66 15.11 -50.03
C THR A 308 -18.12 13.68 -49.99
N GLN A 309 -17.05 13.37 -50.73
CA GLN A 309 -16.40 12.07 -50.69
C GLN A 309 -15.80 11.77 -49.30
N LEU A 310 -15.13 12.76 -48.70
CA LEU A 310 -14.55 12.64 -47.36
C LEU A 310 -15.64 12.49 -46.29
N ILE A 311 -16.73 13.25 -46.37
CA ILE A 311 -17.88 13.09 -45.46
C ILE A 311 -18.49 11.69 -45.61
N SER A 312 -18.66 11.19 -46.83
CA SER A 312 -19.14 9.82 -47.07
C SER A 312 -18.22 8.76 -46.45
N ALA A 313 -16.90 8.95 -46.54
CA ALA A 313 -15.93 8.07 -45.91
C ALA A 313 -16.05 8.09 -44.37
N ILE A 314 -16.16 9.29 -43.78
CA ILE A 314 -16.38 9.46 -42.33
C ILE A 314 -17.66 8.73 -41.89
N ASP A 315 -18.74 8.86 -42.66
CA ASP A 315 -20.01 8.19 -42.35
C ASP A 315 -19.92 6.66 -42.42
N ARG A 316 -19.14 6.09 -43.36
CA ARG A 316 -18.86 4.64 -43.38
C ARG A 316 -18.14 4.20 -42.12
N HIS A 317 -17.09 4.91 -41.72
CA HIS A 317 -16.40 4.65 -40.46
C HIS A 317 -17.32 4.78 -39.24
N LYS A 318 -18.25 5.75 -39.25
CA LYS A 318 -19.26 5.93 -38.19
C LYS A 318 -20.21 4.75 -38.11
N ILE A 319 -20.63 4.18 -39.24
CA ILE A 319 -21.47 2.97 -39.30
C ILE A 319 -20.71 1.77 -38.74
N ASP A 320 -19.46 1.57 -39.14
CA ASP A 320 -18.67 0.43 -38.69
C ASP A 320 -18.29 0.54 -37.20
N ALA A 321 -17.89 1.72 -36.75
CA ALA A 321 -17.70 2.00 -35.33
C ALA A 321 -19.01 1.83 -34.53
N ALA A 322 -20.17 2.18 -35.08
CA ALA A 322 -21.45 1.96 -34.42
C ALA A 322 -21.78 0.47 -34.28
N LYS A 323 -21.41 -0.38 -35.25
CA LYS A 323 -21.55 -1.85 -35.14
C LYS A 323 -20.67 -2.39 -34.00
N GLU A 324 -19.37 -2.06 -34.00
CA GLU A 324 -18.42 -2.50 -32.95
C GLU A 324 -18.84 -1.98 -31.56
N ASN A 325 -19.23 -0.71 -31.47
CA ASN A 325 -19.68 -0.11 -30.21
C ASN A 325 -21.01 -0.71 -29.73
N LYS A 326 -21.90 -1.14 -30.63
CA LYS A 326 -23.14 -1.82 -30.27
C LYS A 326 -22.82 -3.16 -29.60
N GLU A 327 -21.92 -3.95 -30.16
CA GLU A 327 -21.48 -5.23 -29.57
C GLU A 327 -20.84 -5.02 -28.19
N LYS A 328 -19.91 -4.06 -28.08
CA LYS A 328 -19.30 -3.68 -26.78
C LYS A 328 -20.32 -3.18 -25.77
N SER A 329 -21.30 -2.38 -26.20
CA SER A 329 -22.37 -1.89 -25.33
C SER A 329 -23.28 -3.01 -24.85
N ILE A 330 -23.51 -4.04 -25.67
CA ILE A 330 -24.28 -5.23 -25.28
C ILE A 330 -23.50 -6.02 -24.23
N GLN A 331 -22.22 -6.32 -24.49
CA GLN A 331 -21.36 -7.01 -23.52
C GLN A 331 -21.29 -6.24 -22.19
N HIS A 332 -21.06 -4.92 -22.26
CA HIS A 332 -21.02 -4.07 -21.07
C HIS A 332 -22.34 -4.10 -20.28
N PHE A 333 -23.49 -4.08 -20.97
CA PHE A 333 -24.79 -4.22 -20.32
C PHE A 333 -24.93 -5.57 -19.61
N LEU A 334 -24.51 -6.66 -20.26
CA LEU A 334 -24.57 -8.00 -19.68
C LEU A 334 -23.64 -8.15 -18.48
N ASP A 335 -22.42 -7.62 -18.57
CA ASP A 335 -21.46 -7.64 -17.46
C ASP A 335 -21.92 -6.78 -16.28
N GLN A 336 -22.55 -5.64 -16.54
CA GLN A 336 -23.15 -4.83 -15.49
C GLN A 336 -24.32 -5.54 -14.80
N ALA A 337 -25.14 -6.26 -15.56
CA ALA A 337 -26.26 -7.03 -14.99
C ALA A 337 -25.77 -8.24 -14.19
N ALA A 338 -24.71 -8.92 -14.65
CA ALA A 338 -24.13 -10.10 -14.01
C ALA A 338 -23.17 -9.78 -12.85
N GLY A 339 -22.78 -8.51 -12.70
CA GLY A 339 -21.83 -8.06 -11.69
C GLY A 339 -22.42 -8.04 -10.27
N PRO A 340 -21.59 -8.29 -9.23
CA PRO A 340 -22.04 -8.21 -7.85
C PRO A 340 -22.37 -6.76 -7.47
N LYS A 341 -23.31 -6.57 -6.54
CA LYS A 341 -23.62 -5.24 -6.01
C LYS A 341 -22.48 -4.78 -5.12
N LYS A 342 -21.99 -3.56 -5.35
CA LYS A 342 -20.87 -2.97 -4.59
C LYS A 342 -21.35 -1.74 -3.83
N TRP A 343 -21.06 -1.67 -2.54
CA TRP A 343 -21.25 -0.45 -1.74
C TRP A 343 -20.08 -0.27 -0.77
N ARG A 344 -19.83 0.99 -0.39
CA ARG A 344 -18.86 1.29 0.67
C ARG A 344 -19.56 1.12 2.02
N ALA A 345 -19.02 0.25 2.86
CA ALA A 345 -19.43 0.14 4.25
C ALA A 345 -18.99 1.39 5.04
N PHE A 346 -19.52 1.54 6.25
CA PHE A 346 -19.14 2.62 7.17
C PHE A 346 -17.62 2.68 7.40
N ASP A 347 -16.96 1.53 7.39
CA ASP A 347 -15.50 1.39 7.55
C ASP A 347 -14.68 1.79 6.30
N GLY A 348 -15.33 2.34 5.26
CA GLY A 348 -14.69 2.74 4.00
C GLY A 348 -14.33 1.58 3.04
N LYS A 349 -14.43 0.33 3.50
CA LYS A 349 -14.21 -0.89 2.70
C LYS A 349 -15.36 -1.13 1.71
N VAL A 350 -15.03 -1.52 0.49
CA VAL A 350 -16.03 -1.90 -0.53
C VAL A 350 -16.46 -3.34 -0.27
N THR A 351 -17.74 -3.55 0.02
CA THR A 351 -18.33 -4.89 0.18
C THR A 351 -19.04 -5.27 -1.12
N GLU A 352 -18.87 -6.51 -1.55
CA GLU A 352 -19.52 -7.07 -2.75
C GLU A 352 -20.52 -8.15 -2.34
N MET A 353 -21.71 -8.15 -2.95
CA MET A 353 -22.76 -9.13 -2.67
C MET A 353 -23.37 -9.66 -3.97
N ASP A 354 -23.36 -10.97 -4.10
CA ASP A 354 -24.15 -11.69 -5.09
C ASP A 354 -25.57 -11.97 -4.56
N THR A 355 -26.56 -11.73 -5.41
CA THR A 355 -27.96 -12.05 -5.15
C THR A 355 -28.41 -13.15 -6.12
N PRO A 356 -29.51 -13.87 -5.84
CA PRO A 356 -30.08 -14.80 -6.80
C PRO A 356 -30.34 -14.16 -8.18
N TYR A 357 -30.70 -12.88 -8.21
CA TYR A 357 -30.91 -12.14 -9.46
C TYR A 357 -29.61 -11.84 -10.23
N THR A 358 -28.50 -11.55 -9.54
CA THR A 358 -27.19 -11.35 -10.21
C THR A 358 -26.59 -12.67 -10.67
N GLN A 359 -26.82 -13.77 -9.95
CA GLN A 359 -26.49 -15.13 -10.39
C GLN A 359 -27.29 -15.51 -11.65
N ARG A 360 -28.61 -15.26 -11.66
CA ARG A 360 -29.44 -15.48 -12.84
C ARG A 360 -28.99 -14.63 -14.04
N ALA A 361 -28.65 -13.37 -13.82
CA ALA A 361 -28.12 -12.51 -14.89
C ALA A 361 -26.77 -13.01 -15.44
N ARG A 362 -25.95 -13.65 -14.60
CA ARG A 362 -24.69 -14.30 -15.00
C ARG A 362 -24.95 -15.50 -15.90
N GLU A 363 -25.88 -16.39 -15.52
CA GLU A 363 -26.31 -17.51 -16.37
C GLU A 363 -26.79 -17.02 -17.75
N LEU A 364 -27.65 -16.00 -17.77
CA LEU A 364 -28.19 -15.44 -19.02
C LEU A 364 -27.11 -14.82 -19.91
N ARG A 365 -26.13 -14.13 -19.31
CA ARG A 365 -24.96 -13.60 -20.04
C ARG A 365 -24.14 -14.74 -20.63
N ASP A 366 -23.87 -15.78 -19.83
CA ASP A 366 -23.00 -16.88 -20.24
C ASP A 366 -23.64 -17.65 -21.40
N ILE A 367 -24.97 -17.89 -21.35
CA ILE A 367 -25.74 -18.44 -22.48
C ILE A 367 -25.66 -17.54 -23.71
N TYR A 368 -25.81 -16.22 -23.56
CA TYR A 368 -25.71 -15.28 -24.67
C TYR A 368 -24.32 -15.31 -25.33
N ASN A 369 -23.27 -15.44 -24.53
CA ASN A 369 -21.90 -15.57 -25.03
C ASN A 369 -21.72 -16.89 -25.78
N SER A 370 -22.20 -18.01 -25.23
CA SER A 370 -22.16 -19.33 -25.86
C SER A 370 -22.88 -19.35 -27.22
N ILE A 371 -24.04 -18.69 -27.34
CA ILE A 371 -24.79 -18.62 -28.61
C ILE A 371 -24.01 -17.83 -29.69
N ASN A 372 -23.16 -16.88 -29.30
CA ASN A 372 -22.42 -16.05 -30.23
C ASN A 372 -20.99 -16.57 -30.51
N MET A 373 -20.59 -17.71 -29.95
CA MET A 373 -19.31 -18.35 -30.27
C MET A 373 -19.32 -18.88 -31.72
N LYS A 374 -18.23 -18.60 -32.46
CA LYS A 374 -18.15 -18.91 -33.91
C LYS A 374 -17.60 -20.29 -34.23
N TYR A 375 -16.82 -20.88 -33.34
CA TYR A 375 -16.10 -22.13 -33.57
C TYR A 375 -16.61 -23.22 -32.62
N LEU A 376 -17.85 -23.64 -32.85
CA LEU A 376 -18.50 -24.73 -32.12
C LEU A 376 -18.59 -25.94 -33.05
N THR A 377 -18.37 -27.13 -32.50
CA THR A 377 -18.76 -28.37 -33.17
C THR A 377 -20.29 -28.48 -33.25
N GLN A 378 -20.81 -29.35 -34.11
CA GLN A 378 -22.25 -29.55 -34.25
C GLN A 378 -22.90 -29.96 -32.91
N ASP A 379 -22.25 -30.88 -32.18
CA ASP A 379 -22.75 -31.39 -30.90
C ASP A 379 -22.73 -30.31 -29.81
N GLU A 380 -21.63 -29.55 -29.68
CA GLU A 380 -21.55 -28.42 -28.74
C GLU A 380 -22.60 -27.35 -29.07
N ARG A 381 -22.86 -27.09 -30.35
CA ARG A 381 -23.87 -26.12 -30.76
C ARG A 381 -25.27 -26.59 -30.40
N LEU A 382 -25.58 -27.87 -30.59
CA LEU A 382 -26.86 -28.46 -30.21
C LEU A 382 -27.07 -28.40 -28.69
N ASP A 383 -26.03 -28.63 -27.89
CA ASP A 383 -26.09 -28.53 -26.43
C ASP A 383 -26.35 -27.08 -25.95
N VAL A 384 -25.68 -26.09 -26.57
CA VAL A 384 -25.96 -24.67 -26.30
C VAL A 384 -27.41 -24.31 -26.66
N LEU A 385 -27.93 -24.80 -27.79
CA LEU A 385 -29.31 -24.58 -28.21
C LEU A 385 -30.31 -25.25 -27.26
N LEU A 386 -30.00 -26.44 -26.75
CA LEU A 386 -30.80 -27.16 -25.77
C LEU A 386 -30.85 -26.39 -24.44
N THR A 387 -29.70 -25.92 -23.95
CA THR A 387 -29.59 -25.09 -22.75
C THR A 387 -30.42 -23.81 -22.89
N LEU A 388 -30.33 -23.12 -24.03
CA LEU A 388 -31.15 -21.96 -24.35
C LEU A 388 -32.65 -22.31 -24.35
N LYS A 389 -33.04 -23.42 -24.98
CA LYS A 389 -34.43 -23.87 -25.04
C LYS A 389 -34.99 -24.14 -23.63
N HIS A 390 -34.21 -24.75 -22.74
CA HIS A 390 -34.64 -25.01 -21.36
C HIS A 390 -34.84 -23.72 -20.56
N THR A 391 -33.90 -22.77 -20.64
CA THR A 391 -34.00 -21.50 -19.90
C THR A 391 -35.16 -20.62 -20.38
N VAL A 392 -35.45 -20.63 -21.68
CA VAL A 392 -36.55 -19.84 -22.28
C VAL A 392 -37.93 -20.46 -22.01
N LYS A 393 -38.01 -21.78 -21.83
CA LYS A 393 -39.24 -22.51 -21.51
C LYS A 393 -39.83 -22.20 -20.13
N GLU A 394 -39.06 -21.58 -19.24
CA GLU A 394 -39.55 -21.16 -17.91
C GLU A 394 -40.69 -20.14 -18.00
N HIS A 395 -40.79 -19.39 -19.11
CA HIS A 395 -41.84 -18.40 -19.32
C HIS A 395 -42.58 -18.65 -20.63
N ASN A 396 -43.91 -18.68 -20.57
CA ASN A 396 -44.77 -18.86 -21.74
C ASN A 396 -45.26 -17.50 -22.25
N CYS A 397 -44.60 -16.92 -23.25
CA CYS A 397 -45.06 -15.73 -23.95
C CYS A 397 -44.70 -15.77 -25.44
N LYS A 398 -45.23 -14.84 -26.24
CA LYS A 398 -44.98 -14.78 -27.69
C LYS A 398 -43.48 -14.72 -28.03
N LEU A 399 -42.71 -13.95 -27.26
CA LEU A 399 -41.25 -13.83 -27.47
C LEU A 399 -40.53 -15.16 -27.26
N THR A 400 -40.90 -15.92 -26.21
CA THR A 400 -40.26 -17.21 -25.93
C THR A 400 -40.66 -18.29 -26.93
N GLN A 401 -41.90 -18.28 -27.42
CA GLN A 401 -42.37 -19.15 -28.49
C GLN A 401 -41.58 -18.91 -29.79
N GLU A 402 -41.43 -17.66 -30.22
CA GLU A 402 -40.64 -17.32 -31.42
C GLU A 402 -39.17 -17.74 -31.30
N ILE A 403 -38.57 -17.61 -30.10
CA ILE A 403 -37.21 -18.09 -29.85
C ILE A 403 -37.13 -19.62 -29.99
N ILE A 404 -38.07 -20.35 -29.39
CA ILE A 404 -38.11 -21.82 -29.43
C ILE A 404 -38.28 -22.33 -30.88
N GLU A 405 -39.19 -21.76 -31.66
CA GLU A 405 -39.38 -22.13 -33.07
C GLU A 405 -38.11 -21.93 -33.91
N LEU A 406 -37.38 -20.84 -33.66
CA LEU A 406 -36.12 -20.56 -34.36
C LEU A 406 -35.00 -21.51 -33.92
N ILE A 407 -34.95 -21.90 -32.64
CA ILE A 407 -34.00 -22.89 -32.12
C ILE A 407 -34.26 -24.25 -32.78
N ASP A 408 -35.52 -24.69 -32.83
CA ASP A 408 -35.87 -25.99 -33.42
C ASP A 408 -35.55 -26.02 -34.91
N ARG A 409 -35.81 -24.91 -35.61
CA ARG A 409 -35.39 -24.73 -37.00
C ARG A 409 -33.86 -24.72 -37.17
N GLU A 410 -33.09 -24.14 -36.24
CA GLU A 410 -31.62 -24.18 -36.29
C GLU A 410 -31.12 -25.61 -36.12
N ALA A 411 -31.64 -26.34 -35.13
CA ALA A 411 -31.29 -27.72 -34.85
C ALA A 411 -31.59 -28.63 -36.04
N ASP A 412 -32.77 -28.53 -36.65
CA ASP A 412 -33.14 -29.32 -37.83
C ASP A 412 -32.20 -29.07 -39.02
N LEU A 413 -31.82 -27.81 -39.26
CA LEU A 413 -30.93 -27.45 -40.36
C LEU A 413 -29.48 -27.88 -40.09
N LEU A 414 -29.04 -27.85 -38.83
CA LEU A 414 -27.76 -28.42 -38.40
C LEU A 414 -27.69 -29.92 -38.62
N MET A 415 -28.72 -30.66 -38.18
CA MET A 415 -28.82 -32.12 -38.35
C MET A 415 -28.86 -32.54 -39.81
N ARG A 416 -29.34 -31.67 -40.71
CA ARG A 416 -29.34 -31.87 -42.18
C ARG A 416 -28.02 -31.49 -42.85
N GLY A 417 -27.00 -31.04 -42.11
CA GLY A 417 -25.69 -30.69 -42.65
C GLY A 417 -25.66 -29.40 -43.47
N VAL A 418 -26.56 -28.45 -43.21
CA VAL A 418 -26.55 -27.15 -43.90
C VAL A 418 -25.30 -26.35 -43.50
N LYS A 419 -24.65 -25.71 -44.48
CA LYS A 419 -23.46 -24.88 -44.26
C LYS A 419 -23.73 -23.71 -43.31
N ASP A 420 -22.80 -23.44 -42.40
CA ASP A 420 -22.89 -22.36 -41.40
C ASP A 420 -23.16 -20.97 -42.00
N SER A 421 -22.59 -20.67 -43.17
CA SER A 421 -22.78 -19.39 -43.88
C SER A 421 -24.25 -19.08 -44.17
N ASN A 422 -25.05 -20.12 -44.43
CA ASN A 422 -26.46 -19.96 -44.76
C ASN A 422 -27.32 -19.75 -43.51
N MET A 423 -26.78 -20.04 -42.33
CA MET A 423 -27.47 -19.97 -41.04
C MET A 423 -27.19 -18.67 -40.28
N GLU A 424 -26.31 -17.80 -40.78
CA GLU A 424 -25.93 -16.54 -40.11
C GLU A 424 -27.13 -15.65 -39.77
N GLY A 425 -28.08 -15.50 -40.71
CA GLY A 425 -29.27 -14.68 -40.50
C GLY A 425 -30.17 -15.24 -39.39
N LEU A 426 -30.34 -16.57 -39.35
CA LEU A 426 -31.10 -17.26 -38.31
C LEU A 426 -30.43 -17.09 -36.94
N ARG A 427 -29.12 -17.34 -36.86
CA ARG A 427 -28.32 -17.18 -35.63
C ARG A 427 -28.36 -15.74 -35.09
N LYS A 428 -28.22 -14.74 -35.96
CA LYS A 428 -28.36 -13.31 -35.61
C LYS A 428 -29.75 -13.00 -35.06
N ARG A 429 -30.80 -13.59 -35.64
CA ARG A 429 -32.18 -13.41 -35.17
C ARG A 429 -32.39 -14.02 -33.78
N ILE A 430 -31.93 -15.26 -33.55
CA ILE A 430 -31.99 -15.93 -32.24
C ILE A 430 -31.25 -15.10 -31.19
N SER A 431 -30.02 -14.68 -31.46
CA SER A 431 -29.21 -13.85 -30.56
C SER A 431 -29.89 -12.50 -30.25
N THR A 432 -30.52 -11.86 -31.25
CA THR A 432 -31.23 -10.59 -31.06
C THR A 432 -32.49 -10.74 -30.21
N LEU A 433 -33.30 -11.79 -30.45
CA LEU A 433 -34.51 -12.05 -29.66
C LEU A 433 -34.15 -12.48 -28.23
N PHE A 434 -33.11 -13.28 -28.06
CA PHE A 434 -32.62 -13.63 -26.73
C PHE A 434 -32.07 -12.41 -25.99
N LEU A 435 -31.38 -11.48 -26.66
CA LEU A 435 -31.01 -10.20 -26.05
C LEU A 435 -32.22 -9.38 -25.60
N GLN A 436 -33.31 -9.38 -26.38
CA GLN A 436 -34.57 -8.74 -25.98
C GLN A 436 -35.16 -9.41 -24.74
N TYR A 437 -35.12 -10.74 -24.67
CA TYR A 437 -35.51 -11.51 -23.48
C TYR A 437 -34.69 -11.08 -22.25
N ILE A 438 -33.35 -11.03 -22.35
CA ILE A 438 -32.47 -10.60 -21.23
C ILE A 438 -32.72 -9.15 -20.80
N LYS A 439 -33.10 -8.26 -21.72
CA LYS A 439 -33.38 -6.85 -21.42
C LYS A 439 -34.75 -6.63 -20.78
N THR A 440 -35.64 -7.62 -20.80
CA THR A 440 -36.98 -7.49 -20.26
C THR A 440 -36.96 -7.73 -18.75
N PRO A 441 -37.39 -6.75 -17.92
CA PRO A 441 -37.33 -6.85 -16.46
C PRO A 441 -38.06 -8.04 -15.85
N THR A 442 -39.07 -8.58 -16.53
CA THR A 442 -39.83 -9.75 -16.08
C THR A 442 -38.98 -11.03 -16.06
N PHE A 443 -38.01 -11.14 -16.97
CA PHE A 443 -37.14 -12.31 -17.09
C PHE A 443 -35.77 -12.07 -16.43
N ASN A 444 -35.33 -10.81 -16.37
CA ASN A 444 -34.11 -10.40 -15.69
C ASN A 444 -34.36 -9.16 -14.83
N ALA A 445 -34.53 -9.37 -13.53
CA ALA A 445 -34.80 -8.29 -12.58
C ALA A 445 -33.68 -7.23 -12.51
N GLU A 446 -32.42 -7.61 -12.74
CA GLU A 446 -31.28 -6.67 -12.72
C GLU A 446 -31.27 -5.74 -13.94
N ALA A 447 -31.91 -6.13 -15.06
CA ALA A 447 -32.08 -5.25 -16.22
C ALA A 447 -32.87 -3.97 -15.88
N ALA A 448 -33.83 -4.05 -14.94
CA ALA A 448 -34.66 -2.92 -14.55
C ALA A 448 -33.86 -1.69 -14.10
N ARG A 449 -32.72 -1.90 -13.42
CA ARG A 449 -31.85 -0.80 -12.94
C ARG A 449 -31.06 -0.13 -14.06
N LEU A 450 -30.79 -0.86 -15.13
CA LEU A 450 -29.94 -0.42 -16.24
C LEU A 450 -30.75 0.23 -17.37
N LEU A 451 -32.08 0.08 -17.37
CA LEU A 451 -32.95 0.71 -18.35
C LEU A 451 -33.11 2.21 -18.07
N LYS A 452 -32.93 3.03 -19.11
CA LYS A 452 -32.99 4.50 -19.02
C LYS A 452 -34.40 5.06 -18.84
N VAL A 453 -35.43 4.27 -19.17
CA VAL A 453 -36.82 4.70 -19.11
C VAL A 453 -37.38 4.26 -17.76
N PRO A 454 -37.80 5.20 -16.89
CA PRO A 454 -38.51 4.85 -15.67
C PRO A 454 -39.77 4.03 -16.00
N GLN A 455 -40.03 2.97 -15.23
CA GLN A 455 -41.20 2.13 -15.45
C GLN A 455 -42.52 2.82 -15.05
N ASP A 456 -42.46 3.86 -14.22
CA ASP A 456 -43.63 4.62 -13.77
C ASP A 456 -43.94 5.80 -14.74
N PRO A 457 -45.10 5.79 -15.44
CA PRO A 457 -45.49 6.83 -16.39
C PRO A 457 -45.73 8.22 -15.76
N MET A 458 -45.98 8.31 -14.46
CA MET A 458 -46.13 9.62 -13.78
C MET A 458 -44.79 10.34 -13.58
N SER A 459 -43.71 9.57 -13.39
CA SER A 459 -42.35 10.13 -13.24
C SER A 459 -41.85 10.80 -14.53
N LEU A 460 -42.32 10.33 -15.69
CA LEU A 460 -42.00 10.90 -17.00
C LEU A 460 -42.55 12.33 -17.18
N ARG A 461 -43.64 12.71 -16.51
CA ARG A 461 -44.33 14.00 -16.73
C ARG A 461 -43.65 15.22 -16.10
N LYS A 462 -42.65 15.02 -15.24
CA LYS A 462 -41.92 16.11 -14.56
C LYS A 462 -40.67 16.50 -15.37
N ASN A 463 -40.42 17.80 -15.54
CA ASN A 463 -39.20 18.36 -16.14
C ASN A 463 -38.96 17.99 -17.62
N ILE A 464 -40.01 18.02 -18.44
CA ILE A 464 -39.91 17.86 -19.90
C ILE A 464 -39.91 19.24 -20.57
N TYR A 465 -39.06 19.44 -21.56
CA TYR A 465 -38.99 20.66 -22.35
C TYR A 465 -39.10 20.36 -23.84
N PHE A 466 -39.60 21.34 -24.60
CA PHE A 466 -39.76 21.25 -26.04
C PHE A 466 -38.47 21.68 -26.76
N CYS A 467 -37.99 20.87 -27.70
CA CYS A 467 -36.88 21.26 -28.56
C CYS A 467 -37.40 21.85 -29.88
N PRO A 468 -37.15 23.13 -30.19
CA PRO A 468 -37.65 23.77 -31.40
C PRO A 468 -37.07 23.17 -32.69
N SER A 469 -35.87 22.59 -32.65
CA SER A 469 -35.19 22.06 -33.84
C SER A 469 -35.66 20.67 -34.27
N CYS A 470 -36.18 19.83 -33.37
CA CYS A 470 -36.63 18.47 -33.71
C CYS A 470 -38.10 18.21 -33.40
N GLY A 471 -38.84 19.21 -32.90
CA GLY A 471 -40.27 19.09 -32.59
C GLY A 471 -40.61 18.12 -31.45
N ASN A 472 -39.62 17.61 -30.72
CA ASN A 472 -39.83 16.58 -29.70
C ASN A 472 -39.72 17.14 -28.28
N TYR A 473 -40.57 16.62 -27.39
CA TYR A 473 -40.49 16.83 -25.95
C TYR A 473 -39.45 15.89 -25.33
N LYS A 474 -38.46 16.45 -24.62
CA LYS A 474 -37.35 15.71 -24.01
C LYS A 474 -37.14 16.08 -22.54
N PRO A 475 -36.59 15.18 -21.71
CA PRO A 475 -36.25 15.50 -20.33
C PRO A 475 -35.19 16.61 -20.24
N SER A 476 -35.17 17.35 -19.12
CA SER A 476 -34.20 18.41 -18.83
C SER A 476 -32.73 18.01 -19.05
N MET A 477 -32.37 16.77 -18.76
CA MET A 477 -31.00 16.24 -18.91
C MET A 477 -30.52 16.17 -20.37
N GLU A 478 -31.45 16.12 -21.33
CA GLU A 478 -31.12 16.12 -22.77
C GLU A 478 -30.79 17.51 -23.31
N PHE A 479 -30.96 18.56 -22.50
CA PHE A 479 -30.62 19.92 -22.87
C PHE A 479 -29.29 20.36 -22.23
N PRO A 480 -28.50 21.18 -22.93
CA PRO A 480 -27.37 21.87 -22.32
C PRO A 480 -27.90 22.96 -21.37
N MET A 481 -27.38 22.99 -20.14
CA MET A 481 -27.41 24.16 -19.27
C MET A 481 -26.47 25.25 -19.83
N SER A 482 -26.96 26.12 -20.71
CA SER A 482 -26.16 27.24 -21.23
C SER A 482 -26.05 28.34 -20.18
N SER A 483 -24.83 28.86 -19.98
CA SER A 483 -24.54 29.96 -19.04
C SER A 483 -25.30 31.25 -19.37
N ASN A 484 -25.65 31.46 -20.66
CA ASN A 484 -26.14 32.75 -21.17
C ASN A 484 -27.60 32.75 -21.64
N THR A 485 -28.25 31.59 -21.78
CA THR A 485 -29.58 31.49 -22.41
C THR A 485 -30.71 31.50 -21.37
N ARG A 486 -31.77 32.32 -21.58
CA ARG A 486 -32.96 32.37 -20.69
C ARG A 486 -33.94 31.23 -20.94
N LEU A 487 -33.96 30.69 -22.15
CA LEU A 487 -34.89 29.67 -22.60
C LEU A 487 -34.16 28.36 -22.84
N VAL A 488 -34.87 27.24 -22.66
CA VAL A 488 -34.36 25.93 -23.02
C VAL A 488 -34.24 25.89 -24.54
N GLY A 489 -32.99 25.86 -25.03
CA GLY A 489 -32.67 25.93 -26.45
C GLY A 489 -32.80 24.60 -27.18
N LYS A 490 -31.91 24.37 -28.14
CA LYS A 490 -31.81 23.09 -28.87
C LYS A 490 -31.40 21.96 -27.91
N CYS A 491 -31.93 20.75 -28.11
CA CYS A 491 -31.45 19.57 -27.38
C CYS A 491 -30.02 19.20 -27.80
N ARG A 492 -29.30 18.45 -26.96
CA ARG A 492 -27.90 18.05 -27.22
C ARG A 492 -27.72 17.32 -28.56
N LYS A 493 -28.72 16.53 -28.99
CA LYS A 493 -28.66 15.83 -30.28
C LYS A 493 -28.72 16.82 -31.44
N CYS A 494 -29.64 17.78 -31.41
CA CYS A 494 -29.74 18.82 -32.44
C CYS A 494 -28.52 19.72 -32.43
N GLN A 495 -27.99 20.11 -31.27
CA GLN A 495 -26.78 20.91 -31.18
C GLN A 495 -25.57 20.16 -31.77
N LYS A 496 -25.44 18.86 -31.49
CA LYS A 496 -24.38 18.05 -32.10
C LYS A 496 -24.54 17.95 -33.61
N LEU A 497 -25.74 17.69 -34.11
CA LEU A 497 -25.99 17.66 -35.56
C LEU A 497 -25.69 19.01 -36.24
N ASP A 498 -26.02 20.11 -35.57
CA ASP A 498 -25.71 21.47 -36.04
C ASP A 498 -24.19 21.72 -36.08
N ASN A 499 -23.45 21.20 -35.08
CA ASN A 499 -21.99 21.23 -35.09
C ASN A 499 -21.43 20.38 -36.24
N ASP A 500 -21.78 19.10 -36.33
CA ASP A 500 -21.32 18.18 -37.39
C ASP A 500 -21.59 18.76 -38.80
N ALA A 501 -22.73 19.46 -38.97
CA ALA A 501 -23.14 20.01 -40.26
C ALA A 501 -22.57 21.40 -40.59
N ARG A 502 -22.41 22.30 -39.60
CA ARG A 502 -22.10 23.73 -39.85
C ARG A 502 -20.77 24.18 -39.26
N GLN A 503 -20.57 23.95 -37.97
CA GLN A 503 -19.45 24.55 -37.22
C GLN A 503 -18.21 23.66 -37.21
N ARG A 504 -18.40 22.34 -37.17
CA ARG A 504 -17.38 21.28 -37.16
C ARG A 504 -16.27 21.54 -36.14
N GLN A 505 -16.62 22.08 -34.98
CA GLN A 505 -15.68 22.39 -33.92
C GLN A 505 -15.36 21.15 -33.09
N ASP A 506 -14.09 21.01 -32.71
CA ASP A 506 -13.66 20.00 -31.74
C ASP A 506 -13.63 20.59 -30.32
N PHE A 507 -14.43 19.99 -29.43
CA PHE A 507 -14.49 20.36 -28.02
C PHE A 507 -13.65 19.45 -27.11
N SER A 508 -12.92 18.47 -27.67
CA SER A 508 -12.22 17.43 -26.90
C SER A 508 -11.17 17.97 -25.93
N ILE A 509 -10.43 19.01 -26.34
CA ILE A 509 -9.41 19.69 -25.53
C ILE A 509 -10.08 20.43 -24.37
N TYR A 510 -11.08 21.27 -24.65
CA TYR A 510 -11.82 22.03 -23.65
C TYR A 510 -12.53 21.12 -22.65
N ARG A 511 -13.07 19.98 -23.09
CA ARG A 511 -13.64 18.96 -22.23
C ARG A 511 -12.61 18.37 -21.27
N THR A 512 -11.37 18.15 -21.74
CA THR A 512 -10.28 17.64 -20.91
C THR A 512 -9.83 18.68 -19.88
N MET A 513 -9.66 19.94 -20.30
CA MET A 513 -9.40 21.06 -19.39
C MET A 513 -10.50 21.21 -18.34
N LEU A 514 -11.78 21.16 -18.73
CA LEU A 514 -12.91 21.26 -17.81
C LEU A 514 -12.95 20.12 -16.80
N LYS A 515 -12.59 18.89 -17.21
CA LYS A 515 -12.46 17.74 -16.30
C LYS A 515 -11.32 17.95 -15.30
N GLN A 516 -10.17 18.47 -15.75
CA GLN A 516 -9.05 18.79 -14.86
C GLN A 516 -9.42 19.87 -13.86
N LEU A 517 -10.08 20.93 -14.33
CA LEU A 517 -10.56 22.04 -13.52
C LEU A 517 -11.56 21.60 -12.45
N ARG A 518 -12.53 20.76 -12.81
CA ARG A 518 -13.49 20.22 -11.84
C ARG A 518 -12.82 19.35 -10.79
N ARG A 519 -11.81 18.55 -11.18
CA ARG A 519 -11.03 17.73 -10.23
C ARG A 519 -10.17 18.59 -9.30
N SER A 520 -9.55 19.65 -9.81
CA SER A 520 -8.78 20.56 -8.96
C SER A 520 -9.68 21.28 -7.96
N GLU A 521 -10.87 21.71 -8.38
CA GLU A 521 -11.83 22.36 -7.48
C GLU A 521 -12.42 21.41 -6.44
N GLU A 522 -12.71 20.16 -6.81
CA GLU A 522 -13.14 19.13 -5.87
C GLU A 522 -12.09 18.84 -4.79
N ALA A 523 -10.79 19.00 -5.10
CA ALA A 523 -9.71 18.79 -4.15
C ALA A 523 -9.61 19.88 -3.06
N TYR A 524 -10.13 21.08 -3.30
CA TYR A 524 -10.17 22.14 -2.27
C TYR A 524 -11.23 21.88 -1.20
N GLY A 525 -12.35 21.24 -1.56
CA GLY A 525 -13.43 20.93 -0.61
C GLY A 525 -14.33 22.11 -0.20
N ASP A 526 -14.16 23.29 -0.81
CA ASP A 526 -14.84 24.55 -0.45
C ASP A 526 -16.32 24.64 -0.91
N GLU A 527 -16.95 23.53 -1.30
CA GLU A 527 -18.26 23.50 -1.98
C GLU A 527 -18.36 24.46 -3.21
N SER A 528 -17.26 24.72 -3.93
CA SER A 528 -17.26 25.56 -5.13
C SER A 528 -18.09 24.92 -6.25
N ARG A 529 -18.95 25.72 -6.90
CA ARG A 529 -19.96 25.20 -7.86
C ARG A 529 -19.91 25.82 -9.24
N ILE A 530 -19.31 27.00 -9.37
CA ILE A 530 -19.26 27.74 -10.63
C ILE A 530 -18.56 26.92 -11.72
N ALA A 531 -17.46 26.25 -11.37
CA ALA A 531 -16.75 25.30 -12.24
C ALA A 531 -17.62 24.16 -12.82
N PHE A 532 -18.64 23.72 -12.09
CA PHE A 532 -19.53 22.62 -12.49
C PHE A 532 -20.71 23.09 -13.36
N LEU A 533 -21.03 24.39 -13.33
CA LEU A 533 -22.06 24.99 -14.17
C LEU A 533 -21.60 25.21 -15.62
N LEU A 534 -20.30 25.43 -15.82
CA LEU A 534 -19.73 25.69 -17.14
C LEU A 534 -19.81 24.47 -18.07
N GLN A 535 -20.00 24.76 -19.35
CA GLN A 535 -19.95 23.79 -20.43
C GLN A 535 -18.68 23.90 -21.29
N GLU A 536 -18.52 22.96 -22.21
CA GLU A 536 -17.38 22.88 -23.12
C GLU A 536 -17.28 24.14 -24.02
N ALA A 537 -18.40 24.61 -24.56
CA ALA A 537 -18.46 25.84 -25.37
C ALA A 537 -18.18 27.12 -24.55
N ASP A 538 -18.62 27.15 -23.28
CA ASP A 538 -18.34 28.26 -22.38
C ASP A 538 -16.84 28.34 -22.07
N LEU A 539 -16.19 27.19 -21.86
CA LEU A 539 -14.75 27.12 -21.63
C LEU A 539 -13.95 27.48 -22.88
N GLN A 540 -14.40 27.07 -24.06
CA GLN A 540 -13.79 27.49 -25.32
C GLN A 540 -13.79 29.02 -25.45
N TYR A 541 -14.94 29.67 -25.19
CA TYR A 541 -15.03 31.12 -25.22
C TYR A 541 -14.07 31.78 -24.22
N LEU A 542 -13.97 31.24 -23.01
CA LEU A 542 -13.04 31.73 -22.00
C LEU A 542 -11.58 31.61 -22.49
N VAL A 543 -11.18 30.47 -23.03
CA VAL A 543 -9.79 30.26 -23.46
C VAL A 543 -9.46 31.06 -24.73
N GLU A 544 -10.29 30.99 -25.77
CA GLU A 544 -10.02 31.61 -27.07
C GLU A 544 -10.26 33.12 -27.06
N ASN A 545 -11.39 33.60 -26.51
CA ASN A 545 -11.78 35.01 -26.64
C ASN A 545 -11.35 35.86 -25.44
N VAL A 546 -11.33 35.30 -24.23
CA VAL A 546 -10.86 36.04 -23.05
C VAL A 546 -9.34 35.92 -22.94
N TRP A 547 -8.78 34.71 -23.00
CA TRP A 547 -7.34 34.48 -22.79
C TRP A 547 -6.51 34.37 -24.07
N ASN A 548 -7.11 34.51 -25.26
CA ASN A 548 -6.42 34.46 -26.56
C ASN A 548 -5.64 33.15 -26.80
N SER A 549 -6.06 32.04 -26.20
CA SER A 549 -5.41 30.72 -26.30
C SER A 549 -3.94 30.70 -25.87
N GLN A 550 -3.52 31.64 -25.01
CA GLN A 550 -2.13 31.77 -24.59
C GLN A 550 -2.01 31.91 -23.07
N SER A 551 -0.91 31.41 -22.50
CA SER A 551 -0.56 31.70 -21.11
C SER A 551 -0.28 33.18 -20.93
N ILE A 552 -0.82 33.82 -19.88
CA ILE A 552 -0.61 35.26 -19.69
C ILE A 552 0.85 35.62 -19.33
N LEU A 553 1.62 34.68 -18.77
CA LEU A 553 3.03 34.86 -18.37
C LEU A 553 3.99 34.59 -19.53
N SER A 554 4.12 33.34 -19.99
CA SER A 554 5.08 32.97 -21.05
C SER A 554 4.59 33.15 -22.50
N ALA A 555 3.36 33.62 -22.72
CA ALA A 555 2.70 33.66 -24.04
C ALA A 555 2.72 32.32 -24.81
N TRP A 556 2.74 31.20 -24.08
CA TRP A 556 2.75 29.85 -24.62
C TRP A 556 1.39 29.47 -25.20
N ASP A 557 1.38 28.84 -26.38
CA ASP A 557 0.20 28.62 -27.22
C ASP A 557 -0.27 27.15 -27.30
N ASP A 558 0.50 26.18 -26.78
CA ASP A 558 0.06 24.78 -26.74
C ASP A 558 -1.06 24.59 -25.71
N LEU A 559 -2.31 24.58 -26.18
CA LEU A 559 -3.51 24.37 -25.38
C LEU A 559 -3.41 23.14 -24.46
N TYR A 560 -2.74 22.07 -24.85
CA TYR A 560 -2.64 20.86 -24.00
C TYR A 560 -1.83 21.05 -22.71
N ASP A 561 -0.98 22.08 -22.67
CA ASP A 561 -0.17 22.40 -21.49
C ASP A 561 -0.75 23.53 -20.65
N LEU A 562 -1.79 24.20 -21.16
CA LEU A 562 -2.48 25.26 -20.45
C LEU A 562 -3.50 24.72 -19.46
N VAL A 563 -3.57 25.35 -18.30
CA VAL A 563 -4.49 25.03 -17.20
C VAL A 563 -5.06 26.33 -16.64
N LEU A 564 -6.35 26.30 -16.31
CA LEU A 564 -7.03 27.38 -15.60
C LEU A 564 -6.95 27.14 -14.09
N VAL A 565 -6.38 28.10 -13.37
CA VAL A 565 -6.26 28.07 -11.90
C VAL A 565 -6.97 29.28 -11.31
N ARG A 566 -7.29 29.24 -10.01
CA ARG A 566 -7.78 30.41 -9.25
C ARG A 566 -6.74 31.54 -9.32
N TRP A 567 -7.19 32.75 -9.60
CA TRP A 567 -6.33 33.93 -9.53
C TRP A 567 -6.05 34.29 -8.07
N ASP A 568 -7.10 34.54 -7.28
CA ASP A 568 -7.04 34.64 -5.83
C ASP A 568 -7.41 33.28 -5.20
N LYS A 569 -6.54 32.77 -4.31
CA LYS A 569 -6.75 31.50 -3.61
C LYS A 569 -7.91 31.56 -2.61
N THR A 570 -8.19 32.74 -2.06
CA THR A 570 -9.19 32.92 -1.00
C THR A 570 -10.62 32.85 -1.54
N GLU A 571 -10.81 33.23 -2.80
CA GLU A 571 -12.09 33.18 -3.47
C GLU A 571 -12.30 31.87 -4.24
N GLU A 572 -13.56 31.49 -4.46
CA GLU A 572 -13.87 30.33 -5.28
C GLU A 572 -13.46 30.57 -6.74
N TRP A 573 -13.17 29.48 -7.45
CA TRP A 573 -12.90 29.59 -8.88
C TRP A 573 -14.11 30.11 -9.63
N SER A 574 -13.89 31.12 -10.47
CA SER A 574 -14.91 31.66 -11.36
C SER A 574 -14.26 32.20 -12.65
N PRO A 575 -15.02 32.42 -13.73
CA PRO A 575 -14.47 33.03 -14.95
C PRO A 575 -13.80 34.40 -14.73
N TRP A 576 -14.15 35.13 -13.67
CA TRP A 576 -13.55 36.40 -13.27
C TRP A 576 -12.59 36.29 -12.07
N ASN A 577 -12.32 35.08 -11.60
CA ASN A 577 -11.27 34.74 -10.64
C ASN A 577 -10.45 33.55 -11.19
N CYS A 578 -10.01 33.66 -12.44
CA CYS A 578 -9.23 32.62 -13.08
C CYS A 578 -7.99 33.18 -13.78
N ILE A 579 -6.98 32.34 -13.99
CA ILE A 579 -5.81 32.67 -14.79
C ILE A 579 -5.43 31.46 -15.64
N LEU A 580 -5.08 31.72 -16.91
CA LEU A 580 -4.61 30.70 -17.85
C LEU A 580 -3.07 30.67 -17.84
N LEU A 581 -2.51 29.55 -17.39
CA LEU A 581 -1.07 29.34 -17.18
C LEU A 581 -0.63 27.98 -17.71
N THR A 582 0.67 27.79 -17.97
CA THR A 582 1.21 26.43 -18.17
C THR A 582 1.15 25.62 -16.87
N LYS A 583 1.25 24.28 -16.93
CA LYS A 583 1.25 23.44 -15.72
C LYS A 583 2.34 23.81 -14.71
N GLU A 584 3.49 24.24 -15.19
CA GLU A 584 4.63 24.65 -14.37
C GLU A 584 4.38 26.02 -13.73
N GLU A 585 3.94 27.00 -14.52
CA GLU A 585 3.53 28.30 -14.02
C GLU A 585 2.39 28.19 -13.01
N ALA A 586 1.42 27.32 -13.25
CA ALA A 586 0.33 27.02 -12.32
C ALA A 586 0.86 26.45 -11.00
N SER A 587 1.90 25.62 -11.03
CA SER A 587 2.52 25.10 -9.81
C SER A 587 3.27 26.18 -9.05
N ALA A 588 3.97 27.08 -9.76
CA ALA A 588 4.62 28.24 -9.16
C ALA A 588 3.59 29.19 -8.54
N HIS A 589 2.53 29.53 -9.28
CA HIS A 589 1.43 30.39 -8.82
C HIS A 589 0.75 29.84 -7.55
N LYS A 590 0.69 28.52 -7.36
CA LYS A 590 0.13 27.91 -6.13
C LYS A 590 0.99 28.14 -4.89
N VAL A 591 2.30 28.37 -5.06
CA VAL A 591 3.23 28.64 -3.95
C VAL A 591 3.18 30.10 -3.52
N LEU A 592 2.75 31.01 -4.39
CA LEU A 592 2.72 32.45 -4.11
C LEU A 592 1.58 32.80 -3.17
N ASP A 593 1.84 33.47 -2.05
CA ASP A 593 0.81 33.85 -1.08
C ASP A 593 0.23 35.24 -1.39
N ASP A 594 1.07 36.28 -1.48
CA ASP A 594 0.65 37.63 -1.82
C ASP A 594 0.85 37.95 -3.31
N LEU A 595 -0.26 38.17 -4.02
CA LEU A 595 -0.25 38.46 -5.45
C LEU A 595 0.25 39.87 -5.78
N GLU A 596 -0.02 40.85 -4.90
CA GLU A 596 0.33 42.26 -5.13
C GLU A 596 1.83 42.53 -4.97
N GLU A 597 2.53 41.76 -4.14
CA GLU A 597 3.98 41.88 -3.97
C GLU A 597 4.75 41.18 -5.09
N GLN A 598 4.19 40.10 -5.65
CA GLN A 598 4.89 39.22 -6.59
C GLN A 598 4.59 39.50 -8.05
N TYR A 599 3.39 40.00 -8.37
CA TYR A 599 3.03 40.43 -9.72
C TYR A 599 3.07 41.95 -9.85
N GLY A 600 3.68 42.45 -10.94
CA GLY A 600 3.73 43.88 -11.22
C GLY A 600 2.33 44.47 -11.48
N PRO A 601 2.08 45.76 -11.14
CA PRO A 601 0.76 46.38 -11.22
C PRO A 601 0.17 46.40 -12.63
N VAL A 602 1.01 46.51 -13.66
CA VAL A 602 0.58 46.45 -15.08
C VAL A 602 0.01 45.08 -15.43
N PHE A 603 0.60 44.01 -14.89
CA PHE A 603 0.14 42.64 -15.11
C PHE A 603 -1.19 42.38 -14.41
N ILE A 604 -1.31 42.85 -13.16
CA ILE A 604 -2.57 42.76 -12.40
C ILE A 604 -3.70 43.48 -13.15
N HIS A 605 -3.46 44.70 -13.64
CA HIS A 605 -4.46 45.43 -14.42
C HIS A 605 -4.84 44.70 -15.72
N LYS A 606 -3.88 44.06 -16.39
CA LYS A 606 -4.14 43.22 -17.57
C LYS A 606 -5.03 42.03 -17.22
N ALA A 607 -4.76 41.32 -16.12
CA ALA A 607 -5.58 40.21 -15.64
C ALA A 607 -7.01 40.67 -15.27
N GLN A 608 -7.12 41.77 -14.52
CA GLN A 608 -8.41 42.37 -14.15
C GLN A 608 -9.24 42.80 -15.37
N HIS A 609 -8.60 43.34 -16.40
CA HIS A 609 -9.28 43.67 -17.66
C HIS A 609 -9.88 42.41 -18.31
N LYS A 610 -9.13 41.30 -18.35
CA LYS A 610 -9.63 40.01 -18.84
C LYS A 610 -10.77 39.46 -17.95
N HIS A 611 -10.66 39.60 -16.62
CA HIS A 611 -11.75 39.24 -15.71
C HIS A 611 -13.01 40.05 -15.94
N THR A 612 -12.87 41.34 -16.27
CA THR A 612 -14.01 42.21 -16.60
C THR A 612 -14.71 41.75 -17.88
N LEU A 613 -13.96 41.38 -18.92
CA LEU A 613 -14.51 40.78 -20.14
C LEU A 613 -15.26 39.48 -19.83
N ALA A 614 -14.67 38.60 -19.01
CA ALA A 614 -15.33 37.37 -18.58
C ALA A 614 -16.60 37.64 -17.78
N ARG A 615 -16.59 38.61 -16.86
CA ARG A 615 -17.76 38.98 -16.03
C ARG A 615 -18.92 39.48 -16.88
N ASN A 616 -18.65 40.23 -17.94
CA ASN A 616 -19.66 40.69 -18.88
C ASN A 616 -20.31 39.53 -19.65
N TYR A 617 -19.50 38.58 -20.12
CA TYR A 617 -20.03 37.41 -20.83
C TYR A 617 -20.79 36.46 -19.89
N PHE A 618 -20.29 36.24 -18.67
CA PHE A 618 -20.80 35.26 -17.70
C PHE A 618 -21.69 35.86 -16.59
N ALA A 619 -22.28 37.03 -16.81
CA ALA A 619 -22.99 37.81 -15.78
C ALA A 619 -24.09 37.06 -15.03
N ARG A 620 -24.62 35.95 -15.57
CA ARG A 620 -25.70 35.16 -14.95
C ARG A 620 -25.24 33.99 -14.08
N LEU A 621 -24.00 33.54 -14.23
CA LEU A 621 -23.47 32.43 -13.44
C LEU A 621 -23.54 32.64 -11.93
N PRO A 622 -23.26 33.85 -11.37
CA PRO A 622 -23.39 34.09 -9.93
C PRO A 622 -24.80 33.79 -9.39
N GLY A 623 -25.83 34.28 -10.09
CA GLY A 623 -27.23 34.08 -9.67
C GLY A 623 -27.67 32.61 -9.74
N MET A 624 -27.19 31.87 -10.74
CA MET A 624 -27.44 30.42 -10.84
C MET A 624 -26.74 29.64 -9.72
N ALA A 625 -25.50 30.01 -9.39
CA ALA A 625 -24.74 29.38 -8.31
C ALA A 625 -25.40 29.60 -6.95
N GLN A 626 -25.88 30.82 -6.66
CA GLN A 626 -26.63 31.14 -5.45
C GLN A 626 -27.92 30.32 -5.34
N TYR A 627 -28.73 30.26 -6.40
CA TYR A 627 -29.96 29.46 -6.42
C TYR A 627 -29.69 27.96 -6.15
N MET A 628 -28.58 27.42 -6.67
CA MET A 628 -28.18 26.04 -6.36
C MET A 628 -27.76 25.86 -4.89
N ARG A 629 -27.07 26.84 -4.28
CA ARG A 629 -26.72 26.80 -2.84
C ARG A 629 -27.98 26.75 -1.99
N GLU A 630 -28.95 27.63 -2.25
CA GLU A 630 -30.24 27.69 -1.52
C GLU A 630 -31.04 26.39 -1.64
N LYS A 631 -31.16 25.83 -2.85
CA LYS A 631 -31.91 24.59 -3.07
C LYS A 631 -31.27 23.39 -2.37
N LEU A 632 -29.95 23.34 -2.30
CA LEU A 632 -29.22 22.29 -1.59
C LEU A 632 -29.33 22.44 -0.07
N ALA A 633 -29.28 23.67 0.46
CA ALA A 633 -29.58 23.95 1.87
C ALA A 633 -30.99 23.49 2.24
N ALA A 634 -31.98 23.78 1.39
CA ALA A 634 -33.36 23.32 1.56
C ALA A 634 -33.51 21.78 1.48
N SER A 635 -32.69 21.09 0.68
CA SER A 635 -32.68 19.62 0.63
C SER A 635 -31.98 18.96 1.83
N LYS A 636 -30.91 19.58 2.38
CA LYS A 636 -30.24 19.11 3.59
C LYS A 636 -31.18 19.16 4.81
N GLN A 637 -32.11 20.13 4.86
CA GLN A 637 -33.16 20.21 5.89
C GLN A 637 -34.27 19.16 5.76
N LYS A 638 -34.41 18.49 4.59
CA LYS A 638 -35.42 17.44 4.33
C LYS A 638 -34.80 16.04 4.19
N GLY A 639 -33.63 15.79 4.79
CA GLY A 639 -33.09 14.43 4.93
C GLY A 639 -33.97 13.58 5.86
N PRO A 640 -33.97 12.24 5.73
CA PRO A 640 -34.81 11.39 6.56
C PRO A 640 -34.39 11.52 8.02
N SER A 641 -35.26 12.09 8.85
CA SER A 641 -35.17 11.98 10.30
C SER A 641 -35.28 10.51 10.66
N VAL A 642 -34.16 9.86 10.99
CA VAL A 642 -34.17 8.57 11.69
C VAL A 642 -34.57 8.87 13.13
N MET A 643 -35.85 9.18 13.34
CA MET A 643 -36.51 9.08 14.63
C MET A 643 -36.68 7.59 14.92
N GLY A 644 -35.68 7.01 15.59
CA GLY A 644 -35.79 5.68 16.16
C GLY A 644 -37.01 5.64 17.07
N HIS A 645 -38.00 4.82 16.71
CA HIS A 645 -39.02 4.37 17.65
C HIS A 645 -38.31 3.65 18.80
N ARG A 646 -38.13 4.33 19.93
CA ARG A 646 -37.90 3.68 21.21
C ARG A 646 -39.18 2.92 21.54
N MET A 647 -39.14 1.60 21.42
CA MET A 647 -40.13 0.73 22.05
C MET A 647 -40.12 1.01 23.55
N ALA A 648 -41.24 1.49 24.06
CA ALA A 648 -41.50 1.58 25.48
C ALA A 648 -41.57 0.16 26.05
N GLN A 649 -40.61 -0.20 26.88
CA GLN A 649 -40.76 -1.31 27.82
C GLN A 649 -41.88 -0.92 28.79
N THR A 650 -43.03 -1.56 28.61
CA THR A 650 -44.10 -1.58 29.60
C THR A 650 -43.70 -2.59 30.66
N THR A 651 -43.36 -2.09 31.83
CA THR A 651 -43.32 -2.85 33.07
C THR A 651 -44.75 -3.18 33.50
N ALA A 652 -45.09 -4.46 33.50
CA ALA A 652 -46.01 -5.09 34.44
C ALA A 652 -45.53 -6.54 34.64
#